data_AF-Q2M404-F1
#
_entry.id   AF-Q2M404-F1
#
_cell.length_a   1.000
_cell.length_b   1.000
_cell.length_c   1.000
_cell.angle_alpha   90.00
_cell.angle_beta   90.00
_cell.angle_gamma   90.00
#
_symmetry.space_group_name_H-M   'P 1'
#
loop_
_entity.id
_entity.type
_entity.pdbx_description
1 polymer ?
#
loop_
_entity_poly.entity_id
_entity_poly.type
_entity_poly.pdbx_seq_one_letter_code
_entity_poly.pdbx_strand_id
1 'polypeptide(L)'
;MVKLFCCIVGVAGSAFSVEVNEGKTVNDLKEAIKAKKTNDFKDVDADKLQLFLAKAGGNAWLSNLTEDVKKLKKGEKTALVESLTQGEDELQGENPISECLEGMDPPEVKQIHVLVVAPVGAGVGVGQDVSMDVPAAVPMGPNVNLSSCEDLLAFLENDMINKEAILSRPHILGADSLQFQLVGREKALMKTAKCFLNIIARSGTASTDRTEQVVPVCSGISGLGKTRMLEEGGTILQEMGLDPDHVVRVIVPYYNGFSPQPVEETMPIAASFSWRLLYRFFLDKNCALAFDKWFKLRLPRNGGRLTLSDAIEVIDRKLRRPVHGKEKLYLFVGVDEYQKIEKVNAPRSDPDSSLLGELVEAIVAFLCTKSSNLVVLPMFAGTDLGVIANSLNYVTERLPMTLLTLDQVFTFVESNADFAMLLRQSQIRRHLLMLGGVPRWVVEYLLELRSCLQGGVVSLENINNCYDDVWTNFVDYYLRSPLVDLQTLVRLAAFAVSGFTVNPFSTIDGRLEWSRLRDSSLCLLSPRASSNCVAYDVRVPYPLLANIGFTKTLATRAEQAFATALNDMSEMVDSTMFALQSWQSWEMFGACFYAVRINALLVLGHSTVKLGDLLPGARMSEETRHISVKLVPSRVVQCAEAFGSLTPQLISNKFNQQEKYNWTSSGCIAVNGDGEAGVDIFFALNDAVTDNVVVFVDQRKRQFGKFQPCHAKEYLGKLSVCPKFLVARGARLVRGVLNCDSLSNLATYDVPDDCFLLSPDESEQFYGTLAYHPACTPSISVNSACKTALKSLLRGTLKAVDEAAEAILTKRNEPSGGFSNSEDVRSFIKFKRLKVDFDDEYAEFQS
;
A
#
# COMPACT_ATOMS: atom_id res chain seq x y z
N MET A 1 -43.14 -8.93 2.12
CA MET A 1 -41.76 -9.42 1.95
C MET A 1 -41.13 -9.43 3.32
N VAL A 2 -40.47 -10.52 3.69
CA VAL A 2 -39.75 -10.66 4.95
C VAL A 2 -38.26 -10.61 4.66
N LYS A 3 -37.54 -9.95 5.56
CA LYS A 3 -36.09 -9.86 5.54
C LYS A 3 -35.51 -10.82 6.55
N LEU A 4 -34.89 -11.90 6.07
CA LEU A 4 -34.26 -12.91 6.90
C LEU A 4 -32.75 -12.70 6.89
N PHE A 5 -32.14 -12.80 8.07
CA PHE A 5 -30.68 -12.84 8.18
C PHE A 5 -30.20 -14.29 8.26
N CYS A 6 -29.40 -14.67 7.27
CA CYS A 6 -28.88 -16.02 7.08
C CYS A 6 -27.41 -16.09 7.48
N CYS A 7 -26.98 -17.22 8.03
CA CYS A 7 -25.58 -17.51 8.32
C CYS A 7 -25.20 -18.89 7.79
N ILE A 8 -24.04 -19.00 7.13
CA ILE A 8 -23.56 -20.28 6.61
C ILE A 8 -22.84 -21.01 7.75
N VAL A 9 -23.27 -22.23 8.05
CA VAL A 9 -22.74 -23.01 9.16
C VAL A 9 -21.36 -23.56 8.82
N GLY A 10 -20.42 -23.32 9.73
CA GLY A 10 -19.01 -23.67 9.55
C GLY A 10 -18.21 -22.65 8.75
N VAL A 11 -18.81 -21.80 7.94
CA VAL A 11 -18.04 -20.88 7.10
C VAL A 11 -17.82 -19.56 7.83
N ALA A 12 -16.56 -19.15 7.99
CA ALA A 12 -16.24 -17.85 8.57
C ALA A 12 -16.82 -16.72 7.71
N GLY A 13 -17.68 -15.90 8.30
CA GLY A 13 -18.40 -14.86 7.59
C GLY A 13 -19.46 -14.17 8.44
N SER A 14 -19.80 -12.94 8.07
CA SER A 14 -20.94 -12.23 8.68
C SER A 14 -22.26 -12.76 8.12
N ALA A 15 -23.31 -12.67 8.94
CA ALA A 15 -24.66 -12.94 8.50
C ALA A 15 -25.08 -11.96 7.40
N PHE A 16 -25.84 -12.44 6.42
CA PHE A 16 -26.27 -11.68 5.26
C PHE A 16 -27.80 -11.68 5.16
N SER A 17 -28.38 -10.59 4.69
CA SER A 17 -29.83 -10.50 4.56
C SER A 17 -30.31 -10.99 3.20
N VAL A 18 -31.41 -11.75 3.22
CA VAL A 18 -32.17 -12.18 2.04
C VAL A 18 -33.61 -11.70 2.20
N GLU A 19 -34.15 -11.09 1.15
CA GLU A 19 -35.54 -10.63 1.12
C GLU A 19 -36.37 -11.57 0.25
N VAL A 20 -37.45 -12.10 0.82
CA VAL A 20 -38.31 -13.12 0.18
C VAL A 20 -39.78 -12.85 0.49
N ASN A 21 -40.69 -13.24 -0.40
CA ASN A 21 -42.12 -13.13 -0.11
C ASN A 21 -42.56 -14.31 0.78
N GLU A 22 -43.36 -14.07 1.83
CA GLU A 22 -43.82 -15.11 2.76
C GLU A 22 -44.64 -16.21 2.07
N GLY A 23 -45.36 -15.88 0.99
CA GLY A 23 -46.10 -16.85 0.19
C GLY A 23 -45.25 -17.69 -0.77
N LYS A 24 -43.92 -17.55 -0.74
CA LYS A 24 -42.97 -18.35 -1.53
C LYS A 24 -42.53 -19.59 -0.75
N THR A 25 -41.95 -20.56 -1.46
CA THR A 25 -41.51 -21.83 -0.89
C THR A 25 -40.09 -21.73 -0.33
N VAL A 26 -39.70 -22.71 0.50
CA VAL A 26 -38.32 -22.84 0.97
C VAL A 26 -37.34 -23.03 -0.20
N ASN A 27 -37.74 -23.67 -1.31
CA ASN A 27 -36.92 -23.76 -2.52
C ASN A 27 -36.62 -22.39 -3.14
N ASP A 28 -37.62 -21.49 -3.22
CA ASP A 28 -37.39 -20.11 -3.67
C ASP A 28 -36.39 -19.38 -2.75
N LEU A 29 -36.42 -19.66 -1.44
CA LEU A 29 -35.46 -19.12 -0.47
C LEU A 29 -34.04 -19.67 -0.68
N LYS A 30 -33.90 -20.97 -0.98
CA LYS A 30 -32.60 -21.59 -1.32
C LYS A 30 -31.99 -20.93 -2.57
N GLU A 31 -32.79 -20.66 -3.60
CA GLU A 31 -32.34 -19.94 -4.80
C GLU A 31 -31.90 -18.49 -4.48
N ALA A 32 -32.69 -17.77 -3.68
CA ALA A 32 -32.37 -16.40 -3.27
C ALA A 32 -31.07 -16.34 -2.44
N ILE A 33 -30.84 -17.32 -1.55
CA ILE A 33 -29.59 -17.46 -0.79
C ILE A 33 -28.41 -17.71 -1.72
N LYS A 34 -28.53 -18.63 -2.68
CA LYS A 34 -27.47 -18.92 -3.66
C LYS A 34 -27.13 -17.69 -4.49
N ALA A 35 -28.12 -16.97 -5.00
CA ALA A 35 -27.93 -15.76 -5.79
C ALA A 35 -27.26 -14.63 -4.99
N LYS A 36 -27.52 -14.55 -3.68
CA LYS A 36 -26.88 -13.57 -2.79
C LYS A 36 -25.43 -13.92 -2.48
N LYS A 37 -25.08 -15.21 -2.54
CA LYS A 37 -23.77 -15.77 -2.17
C LYS A 37 -23.18 -16.62 -3.29
N THR A 38 -23.18 -16.08 -4.51
CA THR A 38 -22.78 -16.79 -5.73
C THR A 38 -21.38 -17.39 -5.67
N ASN A 39 -20.42 -16.69 -5.03
CA ASN A 39 -19.05 -17.19 -4.89
C ASN A 39 -18.95 -18.33 -3.87
N ASP A 40 -19.68 -18.23 -2.75
CA ASP A 40 -19.67 -19.24 -1.68
C ASP A 40 -20.40 -20.52 -2.11
N PHE A 41 -21.36 -20.42 -3.04
CA PHE A 41 -22.18 -21.53 -3.54
C PHE A 41 -22.02 -21.80 -5.05
N LYS A 42 -20.90 -21.39 -5.66
CA LYS A 42 -20.73 -21.47 -7.13
C LYS A 42 -20.84 -22.90 -7.67
N ASP A 43 -20.39 -23.88 -6.89
CA ASP A 43 -20.34 -25.30 -7.23
C ASP A 43 -21.44 -26.12 -6.50
N VAL A 44 -22.41 -25.44 -5.88
CA VAL A 44 -23.50 -26.06 -5.12
C VAL A 44 -24.83 -25.69 -5.76
N ASP A 45 -25.60 -26.69 -6.17
CA ASP A 45 -26.97 -26.47 -6.66
C ASP A 45 -27.88 -26.01 -5.52
N ALA A 46 -28.83 -25.11 -5.80
CA ALA A 46 -29.63 -24.48 -4.75
C ALA A 46 -30.46 -25.51 -3.97
N ASP A 47 -30.98 -26.53 -4.64
CA ASP A 47 -31.71 -27.66 -4.07
C ASP A 47 -30.87 -28.48 -3.07
N LYS A 48 -29.54 -28.44 -3.18
CA LYS A 48 -28.62 -29.13 -2.27
C LYS A 48 -28.34 -28.37 -0.98
N LEU A 49 -28.76 -27.11 -0.84
CA LEU A 49 -28.62 -26.37 0.42
C LEU A 49 -29.61 -26.92 1.45
N GLN A 50 -29.17 -27.16 2.68
CA GLN A 50 -30.03 -27.50 3.80
C GLN A 50 -30.26 -26.25 4.65
N LEU A 51 -31.52 -25.94 4.97
CA LEU A 51 -31.91 -24.75 5.72
C LEU A 51 -32.54 -25.13 7.05
N PHE A 52 -32.14 -24.44 8.12
CA PHE A 52 -32.65 -24.66 9.48
C PHE A 52 -33.02 -23.31 10.13
N LEU A 53 -34.00 -23.32 11.02
CA LEU A 53 -34.37 -22.12 11.78
C LEU A 53 -33.42 -21.89 12.95
N ALA A 54 -32.93 -20.66 13.09
CA ALA A 54 -31.99 -20.26 14.13
C ALA A 54 -32.71 -19.92 15.45
N LYS A 55 -33.31 -20.93 16.10
CA LYS A 55 -34.12 -20.75 17.33
C LYS A 55 -33.23 -20.68 18.58
N ALA A 56 -33.48 -19.70 19.45
CA ALA A 56 -32.81 -19.57 20.75
C ALA A 56 -33.52 -20.34 21.89
N GLY A 57 -34.64 -20.99 21.59
CA GLY A 57 -35.56 -21.64 22.53
C GLY A 57 -36.96 -21.00 22.50
N GLY A 58 -38.01 -21.82 22.49
CA GLY A 58 -39.38 -21.33 22.30
C GLY A 58 -39.57 -20.69 20.92
N ASN A 59 -40.16 -19.48 20.88
CA ASN A 59 -40.51 -18.77 19.65
C ASN A 59 -39.48 -17.70 19.23
N ALA A 60 -38.37 -17.57 19.96
CA ALA A 60 -37.38 -16.49 19.79
C ALA A 60 -36.20 -16.85 18.87
N TRP A 61 -35.65 -15.84 18.19
CA TRP A 61 -34.48 -15.95 17.30
C TRP A 61 -33.14 -15.83 18.01
N LEU A 62 -32.09 -16.42 17.43
CA LEU A 62 -30.71 -16.26 17.92
C LEU A 62 -30.22 -14.82 17.76
N SER A 63 -29.96 -14.15 18.89
CA SER A 63 -29.37 -12.82 18.88
C SER A 63 -27.93 -12.84 18.37
N ASN A 64 -27.56 -11.84 17.56
CA ASN A 64 -26.21 -11.68 17.03
C ASN A 64 -25.13 -11.42 18.09
N LEU A 65 -25.54 -11.13 19.34
CA LEU A 65 -24.67 -10.88 20.48
C LEU A 65 -24.37 -12.15 21.30
N THR A 66 -25.07 -13.26 21.02
CA THR A 66 -24.80 -14.53 21.69
C THR A 66 -23.41 -15.06 21.35
N GLU A 67 -22.77 -15.74 22.30
CA GLU A 67 -21.46 -16.34 22.07
C GLU A 67 -21.51 -17.41 20.97
N ASP A 68 -22.60 -18.16 20.86
CA ASP A 68 -22.82 -19.13 19.77
C ASP A 68 -22.81 -18.46 18.40
N VAL A 69 -23.48 -17.31 18.23
CA VAL A 69 -23.47 -16.60 16.94
C VAL A 69 -22.12 -15.94 16.65
N LYS A 70 -21.40 -15.46 17.68
CA LYS A 70 -20.03 -14.93 17.49
C LYS A 70 -19.08 -16.02 17.02
N LYS A 71 -19.17 -17.22 17.58
CA LYS A 71 -18.39 -18.41 17.17
C LYS A 71 -18.81 -18.89 15.78
N LEU A 72 -20.10 -18.94 15.50
CA LEU A 72 -20.64 -19.26 14.17
C LEU A 72 -20.08 -18.35 13.08
N LYS A 73 -19.99 -17.04 13.33
CA LYS A 73 -19.41 -16.06 12.37
C LYS A 73 -17.90 -16.22 12.16
N LYS A 74 -17.20 -16.90 13.07
CA LYS A 74 -15.79 -17.29 12.91
C LYS A 74 -15.63 -18.63 12.20
N GLY A 75 -16.73 -19.28 11.82
CA GLY A 75 -16.76 -20.60 11.21
C GLY A 75 -16.73 -21.75 12.22
N GLU A 76 -16.82 -21.48 13.52
CA GLU A 76 -16.86 -22.52 14.54
C GLU A 76 -18.28 -23.12 14.66
N LYS A 77 -18.37 -24.44 14.88
CA LYS A 77 -19.64 -25.10 15.23
C LYS A 77 -19.73 -25.25 16.74
N THR A 78 -20.81 -24.76 17.35
CA THR A 78 -21.09 -24.97 18.78
C THR A 78 -22.12 -26.07 18.97
N ALA A 79 -22.18 -26.66 20.16
CA ALA A 79 -23.17 -27.70 20.47
C ALA A 79 -24.62 -27.25 20.21
N LEU A 80 -24.92 -25.96 20.41
CA LEU A 80 -26.22 -25.37 20.08
C LEU A 80 -26.46 -25.37 18.57
N VAL A 81 -25.50 -24.88 17.78
CA VAL A 81 -25.61 -24.87 16.31
C VAL A 81 -25.72 -26.29 15.76
N GLU A 82 -24.94 -27.24 16.27
CA GLU A 82 -25.00 -28.65 15.87
C GLU A 82 -26.35 -29.29 16.22
N SER A 83 -26.95 -28.93 17.37
CA SER A 83 -28.30 -29.38 17.74
C SER A 83 -29.38 -28.81 16.82
N LEU A 84 -29.25 -27.55 16.37
CA LEU A 84 -30.20 -26.89 15.49
C LEU A 84 -30.08 -27.34 14.02
N THR A 85 -28.99 -28.01 13.66
CA THR A 85 -28.75 -28.51 12.30
C THR A 85 -28.82 -30.04 12.20
N GLN A 86 -29.56 -30.70 13.08
CA GLN A 86 -29.83 -32.13 12.96
C GLN A 86 -30.86 -32.37 11.85
N GLY A 87 -30.66 -33.44 11.06
CA GLY A 87 -31.41 -33.68 9.82
C GLY A 87 -32.94 -33.83 9.97
N GLU A 88 -33.46 -34.01 11.18
CA GLU A 88 -34.91 -34.07 11.45
C GLU A 88 -35.57 -32.67 11.47
N ASP A 89 -34.80 -31.60 11.65
CA ASP A 89 -35.28 -30.20 11.72
C ASP A 89 -35.06 -29.41 10.40
N GLU A 90 -34.70 -30.10 9.31
CA GLU A 90 -34.50 -29.45 8.00
C GLU A 90 -35.82 -28.93 7.43
N LEU A 91 -35.81 -27.67 6.97
CA LEU A 91 -36.94 -27.06 6.28
C LEU A 91 -37.19 -27.75 4.93
N GLN A 92 -38.40 -28.28 4.75
CA GLN A 92 -38.81 -28.98 3.52
C GLN A 92 -39.03 -27.99 2.38
N GLY A 93 -38.50 -28.32 1.19
CA GLY A 93 -38.40 -27.41 0.04
C GLY A 93 -39.75 -26.90 -0.48
N GLU A 94 -40.78 -27.74 -0.38
CA GLU A 94 -42.16 -27.49 -0.81
C GLU A 94 -42.98 -26.65 0.18
N ASN A 95 -42.52 -26.50 1.43
CA ASN A 95 -43.28 -25.77 2.43
C ASN A 95 -43.27 -24.26 2.16
N PRO A 96 -44.40 -23.56 2.33
CA PRO A 96 -44.42 -22.10 2.33
C PRO A 96 -43.58 -21.52 3.46
N ILE A 97 -42.90 -20.41 3.20
CA ILE A 97 -42.13 -19.69 4.23
C ILE A 97 -43.05 -19.20 5.35
N SER A 98 -44.28 -18.80 5.04
CA SER A 98 -45.29 -18.42 6.03
C SER A 98 -45.62 -19.53 7.03
N GLU A 99 -45.62 -20.79 6.59
CA GLU A 99 -45.85 -21.96 7.47
C GLU A 99 -44.60 -22.26 8.31
N CYS A 100 -43.40 -22.13 7.72
CA CYS A 100 -42.15 -22.33 8.44
C CYS A 100 -41.91 -21.29 9.55
N LEU A 101 -42.42 -20.07 9.37
CA LEU A 101 -42.31 -18.98 10.35
C LEU A 101 -43.52 -18.93 11.31
N GLU A 102 -44.50 -19.82 11.18
CA GLU A 102 -45.70 -19.82 12.01
C GLU A 102 -45.35 -20.05 13.49
N GLY A 103 -45.85 -19.16 14.36
CA GLY A 103 -45.57 -19.19 15.79
C GLY A 103 -44.21 -18.63 16.21
N MET A 104 -43.34 -18.19 15.28
CA MET A 104 -42.10 -17.48 15.62
C MET A 104 -42.36 -15.99 15.84
N ASP A 105 -41.52 -15.36 16.65
CA ASP A 105 -41.51 -13.90 16.76
C ASP A 105 -41.18 -13.25 15.40
N PRO A 106 -41.70 -12.06 15.09
CA PRO A 106 -41.36 -11.36 13.85
C PRO A 106 -39.83 -11.14 13.68
N PRO A 107 -39.25 -11.39 12.50
CA PRO A 107 -37.82 -11.16 12.25
C PRO A 107 -37.38 -9.71 12.47
N GLU A 108 -36.39 -9.49 13.35
CA GLU A 108 -35.83 -8.16 13.64
C GLU A 108 -34.34 -8.03 13.27
N VAL A 109 -33.85 -6.80 13.21
CA VAL A 109 -32.41 -6.54 13.02
C VAL A 109 -31.60 -7.05 14.22
N LYS A 110 -30.33 -7.41 13.98
CA LYS A 110 -29.42 -7.99 14.99
C LYS A 110 -29.79 -9.41 15.47
N GLN A 111 -30.61 -10.13 14.72
CA GLN A 111 -30.90 -11.55 14.94
C GLN A 111 -30.46 -12.40 13.74
N ILE A 112 -30.25 -13.69 13.96
CA ILE A 112 -30.06 -14.72 12.93
C ILE A 112 -31.35 -15.51 12.86
N HIS A 113 -31.84 -15.73 11.65
CA HIS A 113 -33.13 -16.36 11.40
C HIS A 113 -32.98 -17.72 10.73
N VAL A 114 -32.02 -17.84 9.80
CA VAL A 114 -31.79 -19.06 9.02
C VAL A 114 -30.33 -19.48 9.09
N LEU A 115 -30.10 -20.76 9.40
CA LEU A 115 -28.80 -21.42 9.29
C LEU A 115 -28.75 -22.18 7.96
N VAL A 116 -27.68 -21.97 7.20
CA VAL A 116 -27.48 -22.56 5.87
C VAL A 116 -26.35 -23.56 5.95
N VAL A 117 -26.64 -24.83 5.66
CA VAL A 117 -25.64 -25.90 5.60
C VAL A 117 -25.46 -26.32 4.14
N ALA A 118 -24.22 -26.30 3.66
CA ALA A 118 -23.88 -26.82 2.34
C ALA A 118 -23.47 -28.31 2.45
N PRO A 119 -23.76 -29.15 1.43
CA PRO A 119 -23.34 -30.54 1.44
C PRO A 119 -21.82 -30.66 1.51
N VAL A 120 -21.34 -31.54 2.38
CA VAL A 120 -19.90 -31.84 2.50
C VAL A 120 -19.47 -32.60 1.25
N GLY A 121 -18.89 -31.86 0.30
CA GLY A 121 -18.51 -32.35 -1.02
C GLY A 121 -18.26 -31.25 -2.07
N ALA A 122 -18.64 -30.01 -1.78
CA ALA A 122 -18.24 -28.82 -2.54
C ALA A 122 -17.53 -27.85 -1.59
N GLY A 123 -16.37 -27.34 -2.02
CA GLY A 123 -15.39 -26.71 -1.13
C GLY A 123 -15.91 -25.45 -0.45
N VAL A 124 -16.05 -25.52 0.88
CA VAL A 124 -15.89 -24.35 1.75
C VAL A 124 -15.03 -24.77 2.94
N GLY A 125 -13.91 -24.09 3.12
CA GLY A 125 -12.95 -24.33 4.19
C GLY A 125 -13.55 -23.92 5.53
N VAL A 126 -13.52 -24.85 6.48
CA VAL A 126 -13.84 -24.64 7.88
C VAL A 126 -12.78 -25.34 8.71
N GLY A 127 -12.04 -24.55 9.49
CA GLY A 127 -11.18 -25.08 10.53
C GLY A 127 -12.01 -25.67 11.66
N GLN A 128 -11.64 -26.86 12.09
CA GLN A 128 -11.93 -27.37 13.42
C GLN A 128 -10.59 -27.67 14.08
N ASP A 129 -10.21 -26.82 15.04
CA ASP A 129 -9.47 -27.25 16.22
C ASP A 129 -10.50 -27.54 17.30
N VAL A 130 -10.92 -28.80 17.37
CA VAL A 130 -11.37 -29.40 18.62
C VAL A 130 -10.25 -30.36 18.99
N SER A 131 -9.60 -30.10 20.13
CA SER A 131 -8.63 -31.02 20.74
C SER A 131 -9.35 -32.27 21.23
N MET A 132 -9.63 -33.17 20.29
CA MET A 132 -9.59 -34.60 20.52
C MET A 132 -8.46 -35.10 19.62
N ASP A 133 -7.60 -35.98 20.12
CA ASP A 133 -6.49 -36.58 19.36
C ASP A 133 -7.02 -37.29 18.10
N VAL A 134 -7.25 -36.52 17.03
CA VAL A 134 -7.45 -37.03 15.68
C VAL A 134 -6.05 -37.30 15.15
N PRO A 135 -5.73 -38.53 14.70
CA PRO A 135 -4.41 -38.80 14.14
C PRO A 135 -4.16 -37.82 12.98
N ALA A 136 -3.01 -37.14 13.02
CA ALA A 136 -2.58 -36.22 11.97
C ALA A 136 -2.84 -36.86 10.60
N ALA A 137 -3.44 -36.12 9.67
CA ALA A 137 -3.73 -36.65 8.34
C ALA A 137 -2.43 -37.17 7.72
N VAL A 138 -2.30 -38.48 7.50
CA VAL A 138 -1.06 -39.08 6.97
C VAL A 138 -1.13 -39.09 5.44
N PRO A 139 -0.01 -38.90 4.71
CA PRO A 139 -0.02 -39.04 3.26
C PRO A 139 -0.50 -40.44 2.84
N MET A 140 -1.44 -40.51 1.88
CA MET A 140 -2.13 -41.76 1.52
C MET A 140 -1.68 -42.39 0.20
N GLY A 141 -0.87 -41.67 -0.59
CA GLY A 141 -0.41 -42.09 -1.91
C GLY A 141 0.53 -43.31 -1.90
N PRO A 142 0.86 -43.86 -3.09
CA PRO A 142 1.77 -44.99 -3.19
C PRO A 142 3.17 -44.61 -2.68
N ASN A 143 3.93 -45.60 -2.20
CA ASN A 143 5.36 -45.38 -1.94
C ASN A 143 6.08 -45.13 -3.28
N VAL A 144 6.97 -44.14 -3.28
CA VAL A 144 7.81 -43.80 -4.44
C VAL A 144 9.26 -43.92 -4.03
N ASN A 145 10.13 -44.41 -4.92
CA ASN A 145 11.57 -44.42 -4.66
C ASN A 145 12.13 -42.99 -4.81
N LEU A 146 12.10 -42.22 -3.71
CA LEU A 146 12.42 -40.77 -3.74
C LEU A 146 13.88 -40.45 -4.06
N SER A 147 14.79 -41.41 -3.86
CA SER A 147 16.21 -41.29 -4.24
C SER A 147 16.49 -41.63 -5.71
N SER A 148 15.48 -42.09 -6.45
CA SER A 148 15.61 -42.40 -7.88
C SER A 148 14.94 -41.29 -8.68
N CYS A 149 15.76 -40.48 -9.35
CA CYS A 149 15.28 -39.40 -10.21
C CYS A 149 14.28 -39.90 -11.27
N GLU A 150 14.51 -41.08 -11.85
CA GLU A 150 13.62 -41.65 -12.88
C GLU A 150 12.29 -42.12 -12.29
N ASP A 151 12.30 -42.77 -11.12
CA ASP A 151 11.06 -43.23 -10.48
C ASP A 151 10.19 -42.06 -10.01
N LEU A 152 10.83 -41.03 -9.42
CA LEU A 152 10.14 -39.81 -8.98
C LEU A 152 9.58 -39.01 -10.16
N LEU A 153 10.35 -38.90 -11.25
CA LEU A 153 9.88 -38.25 -12.49
C LEU A 153 8.71 -39.03 -13.11
N ALA A 154 8.82 -40.36 -13.23
CA ALA A 154 7.76 -41.20 -13.76
C ALA A 154 6.47 -41.10 -12.93
N PHE A 155 6.59 -41.03 -11.59
CA PHE A 155 5.45 -40.81 -10.70
C PHE A 155 4.74 -39.48 -10.98
N LEU A 156 5.48 -38.38 -11.11
CA LEU A 156 4.91 -37.06 -11.43
C LEU A 156 4.27 -37.05 -12.83
N GLU A 157 4.97 -37.60 -13.83
CA GLU A 157 4.48 -37.67 -15.22
C GLU A 157 3.23 -38.55 -15.39
N ASN A 158 3.02 -39.52 -14.50
CA ASN A 158 1.81 -40.32 -14.51
C ASN A 158 0.55 -39.48 -14.19
N ASP A 159 0.68 -38.47 -13.34
CA ASP A 159 -0.42 -37.60 -12.94
C ASP A 159 -0.53 -36.33 -13.82
N MET A 160 0.39 -36.15 -14.77
CA MET A 160 0.35 -35.06 -15.77
C MET A 160 -0.65 -35.35 -16.89
N ILE A 161 -1.48 -34.36 -17.23
CA ILE A 161 -2.40 -34.40 -18.39
C ILE A 161 -1.60 -34.30 -19.69
N ASN A 162 -0.70 -33.32 -19.80
CA ASN A 162 0.25 -33.16 -20.89
C ASN A 162 1.66 -33.46 -20.40
N LYS A 163 2.17 -34.66 -20.73
CA LYS A 163 3.50 -35.11 -20.34
C LYS A 163 4.64 -34.37 -21.03
N GLU A 164 4.39 -33.77 -22.19
CA GLU A 164 5.40 -33.01 -22.94
C GLU A 164 5.58 -31.59 -22.39
N ALA A 165 4.65 -31.09 -21.57
CA ALA A 165 4.79 -29.79 -20.93
C ALA A 165 6.03 -29.77 -20.02
N ILE A 166 6.91 -28.79 -20.25
CA ILE A 166 8.13 -28.60 -19.46
C ILE A 166 7.79 -27.95 -18.11
N LEU A 167 6.97 -26.89 -18.13
CA LEU A 167 6.52 -26.16 -16.95
C LEU A 167 5.00 -25.98 -17.03
N SER A 168 4.29 -26.36 -15.98
CA SER A 168 2.83 -26.41 -16.00
C SER A 168 2.18 -25.02 -15.88
N ARG A 169 2.69 -24.16 -14.98
CA ARG A 169 2.21 -22.79 -14.84
C ARG A 169 3.25 -21.83 -14.24
N PRO A 170 3.80 -20.90 -15.05
CA PRO A 170 4.85 -19.98 -14.59
C PRO A 170 4.36 -18.77 -13.79
N HIS A 171 3.05 -18.46 -13.80
CA HIS A 171 2.46 -17.25 -13.21
C HIS A 171 1.38 -17.57 -12.17
N ILE A 172 1.35 -16.80 -11.08
CA ILE A 172 0.28 -16.80 -10.08
C ILE A 172 -0.75 -15.72 -10.39
N LEU A 173 -0.28 -14.52 -10.76
CA LEU A 173 -1.15 -13.41 -11.15
C LEU A 173 -1.82 -13.67 -12.50
N GLY A 174 -3.03 -13.11 -12.67
CA GLY A 174 -3.76 -13.17 -13.93
C GLY A 174 -3.17 -12.21 -14.97
N ALA A 175 -3.47 -12.46 -16.25
CA ALA A 175 -3.01 -11.62 -17.37
C ALA A 175 -3.41 -10.14 -17.19
N ASP A 176 -4.62 -9.88 -16.66
CA ASP A 176 -5.12 -8.53 -16.36
C ASP A 176 -4.29 -7.78 -15.30
N SER A 177 -3.63 -8.48 -14.38
CA SER A 177 -2.72 -7.83 -13.42
C SER A 177 -1.32 -7.66 -14.00
N LEU A 178 -0.92 -8.55 -14.92
CA LEU A 178 0.40 -8.57 -15.54
C LEU A 178 0.55 -7.51 -16.65
N GLN A 179 -0.55 -7.05 -17.24
CA GLN A 179 -0.56 -6.04 -18.31
C GLN A 179 0.00 -4.67 -17.89
N PHE A 180 0.02 -4.37 -16.59
CA PHE A 180 0.57 -3.11 -16.11
C PHE A 180 2.09 -3.22 -15.91
N GLN A 181 2.82 -2.16 -16.24
CA GLN A 181 4.27 -2.09 -16.06
C GLN A 181 4.67 -2.08 -14.58
N LEU A 182 5.81 -2.70 -14.25
CA LEU A 182 6.42 -2.55 -12.93
C LEU A 182 7.13 -1.19 -12.83
N VAL A 183 6.57 -0.26 -12.05
CA VAL A 183 7.11 1.10 -11.88
C VAL A 183 7.62 1.32 -10.45
N GLY A 184 8.69 2.11 -10.29
CA GLY A 184 9.17 2.55 -8.98
C GLY A 184 9.85 1.45 -8.17
N ARG A 185 10.47 0.48 -8.87
CA ARG A 185 11.11 -0.70 -8.27
C ARG A 185 12.57 -0.86 -8.68
N GLU A 186 13.15 0.13 -9.35
CA GLU A 186 14.50 0.10 -9.93
C GLU A 186 15.55 -0.25 -8.87
N LYS A 187 15.47 0.37 -7.68
CA LYS A 187 16.38 0.08 -6.56
C LYS A 187 16.21 -1.35 -6.01
N ALA A 188 14.98 -1.88 -6.01
CA ALA A 188 14.71 -3.25 -5.58
C ALA A 188 15.22 -4.26 -6.62
N LEU A 189 15.01 -4.00 -7.91
CA LEU A 189 15.52 -4.81 -9.02
C LEU A 189 17.06 -4.86 -8.99
N MET A 190 17.73 -3.71 -8.86
CA MET A 190 19.20 -3.64 -8.76
C MET A 190 19.75 -4.44 -7.57
N LYS A 191 19.14 -4.34 -6.39
CA LYS A 191 19.54 -5.12 -5.22
C LYS A 191 19.31 -6.63 -5.40
N THR A 192 18.21 -6.99 -6.04
CA THR A 192 17.89 -8.40 -6.36
C THR A 192 18.93 -8.98 -7.31
N ALA A 193 19.23 -8.25 -8.41
CA ALA A 193 20.24 -8.63 -9.38
C ALA A 193 21.62 -8.83 -8.72
N LYS A 194 22.02 -7.92 -7.82
CA LYS A 194 23.27 -8.05 -7.04
C LYS A 194 23.30 -9.34 -6.20
N CYS A 195 22.19 -9.70 -5.53
CA CYS A 195 22.10 -10.94 -4.77
C CYS A 195 22.26 -12.16 -5.68
N PHE A 196 21.55 -12.18 -6.82
CA PHE A 196 21.63 -13.28 -7.78
C PHE A 196 23.01 -13.43 -8.43
N LEU A 197 23.67 -12.33 -8.80
CA LEU A 197 25.04 -12.38 -9.33
C LEU A 197 26.02 -13.00 -8.32
N ASN A 198 25.87 -12.69 -7.03
CA ASN A 198 26.67 -13.31 -5.97
C ASN A 198 26.44 -14.83 -5.88
N ILE A 199 25.18 -15.27 -5.91
CA ILE A 199 24.82 -16.70 -5.92
C ILE A 199 25.43 -17.40 -7.14
N ILE A 200 25.29 -16.80 -8.33
CA ILE A 200 25.82 -17.35 -9.60
C ILE A 200 27.34 -17.47 -9.56
N ALA A 201 28.05 -16.46 -9.07
CA ALA A 201 29.51 -16.46 -8.99
C ALA A 201 30.05 -17.59 -8.10
N ARG A 202 29.28 -17.99 -7.09
CA ARG A 202 29.66 -19.00 -6.08
C ARG A 202 29.18 -20.41 -6.40
N SER A 203 28.21 -20.56 -7.31
CA SER A 203 27.64 -21.87 -7.72
C SER A 203 28.68 -22.90 -8.20
N GLY A 204 29.86 -22.48 -8.67
CA GLY A 204 30.93 -23.36 -9.14
C GLY A 204 31.91 -23.85 -8.07
N THR A 205 31.85 -23.31 -6.85
CA THR A 205 32.78 -23.62 -5.74
C THR A 205 31.99 -24.12 -4.54
N ALA A 206 32.38 -25.26 -3.95
CA ALA A 206 31.85 -25.66 -2.65
C ALA A 206 32.37 -24.68 -1.59
N SER A 207 31.56 -23.67 -1.24
CA SER A 207 31.86 -22.77 -0.13
C SER A 207 31.25 -23.34 1.15
N THR A 208 32.03 -23.36 2.22
CA THR A 208 31.53 -23.70 3.57
C THR A 208 30.94 -22.50 4.29
N ASP A 209 31.10 -21.27 3.77
CA ASP A 209 30.61 -20.05 4.41
C ASP A 209 29.18 -19.72 3.99
N ARG A 210 28.23 -20.06 4.88
CA ARG A 210 26.79 -19.82 4.73
C ARG A 210 26.41 -18.33 4.80
N THR A 211 27.27 -17.49 5.36
CA THR A 211 26.97 -16.05 5.57
C THR A 211 27.07 -15.24 4.27
N GLU A 212 27.65 -15.81 3.23
CA GLU A 212 27.89 -15.10 1.98
C GLU A 212 26.82 -15.35 0.90
N GLN A 213 25.87 -16.25 1.16
CA GLN A 213 24.74 -16.58 0.27
C GLN A 213 23.50 -15.76 0.67
N VAL A 214 23.44 -14.52 0.19
CA VAL A 214 22.40 -13.57 0.59
C VAL A 214 21.11 -13.76 -0.21
N VAL A 215 20.00 -14.05 0.49
CA VAL A 215 18.68 -14.27 -0.13
C VAL A 215 17.85 -12.97 -0.15
N PRO A 216 17.37 -12.50 -1.31
CA PRO A 216 16.54 -11.30 -1.40
C PRO A 216 15.11 -11.53 -0.88
N VAL A 217 14.58 -10.56 -0.12
CA VAL A 217 13.26 -10.63 0.52
C VAL A 217 12.45 -9.34 0.28
N CYS A 218 11.29 -9.47 -0.35
CA CYS A 218 10.24 -8.46 -0.39
C CYS A 218 9.38 -8.52 0.87
N SER A 219 9.32 -7.40 1.61
CA SER A 219 8.45 -7.24 2.79
C SER A 219 7.78 -5.86 2.82
N GLY A 220 6.75 -5.71 3.66
CA GLY A 220 5.99 -4.46 3.84
C GLY A 220 4.52 -4.58 3.46
N ILE A 221 3.86 -3.42 3.29
CA ILE A 221 2.40 -3.27 3.17
C ILE A 221 1.77 -4.22 2.14
N SER A 222 0.61 -4.79 2.48
CA SER A 222 -0.21 -5.54 1.52
C SER A 222 -0.52 -4.67 0.30
N GLY A 223 -0.33 -5.21 -0.90
CA GLY A 223 -0.56 -4.47 -2.14
C GLY A 223 0.63 -3.67 -2.69
N LEU A 224 1.80 -3.65 -2.03
CA LEU A 224 3.02 -2.99 -2.54
C LEU A 224 3.67 -3.63 -3.80
N GLY A 225 3.07 -4.66 -4.38
CA GLY A 225 3.64 -5.36 -5.53
C GLY A 225 4.73 -6.38 -5.17
N LYS A 226 4.69 -6.98 -3.98
CA LYS A 226 5.65 -8.02 -3.55
C LYS A 226 5.55 -9.29 -4.41
N THR A 227 4.34 -9.83 -4.58
CA THR A 227 4.09 -10.93 -5.52
C THR A 227 4.47 -10.53 -6.95
N ARG A 228 4.25 -9.27 -7.34
CA ARG A 228 4.64 -8.78 -8.67
C ARG A 228 6.17 -8.81 -8.87
N MET A 229 6.96 -8.51 -7.84
CA MET A 229 8.42 -8.69 -7.91
C MET A 229 8.82 -10.15 -8.19
N LEU A 230 8.09 -11.14 -7.64
CA LEU A 230 8.33 -12.55 -7.96
C LEU A 230 7.96 -12.89 -9.40
N GLU A 231 6.86 -12.31 -9.91
CA GLU A 231 6.47 -12.44 -11.32
C GLU A 231 7.53 -11.86 -12.26
N GLU A 232 8.18 -10.74 -11.90
CA GLU A 232 9.28 -10.18 -12.69
C GLU A 232 10.60 -10.95 -12.57
N GLY A 233 10.65 -12.06 -11.81
CA GLY A 233 11.86 -12.87 -11.64
C GLY A 233 12.54 -13.26 -12.95
N GLY A 234 11.78 -13.57 -14.00
CA GLY A 234 12.33 -13.84 -15.33
C GLY A 234 12.95 -12.60 -15.98
N THR A 235 12.21 -11.48 -15.99
CA THR A 235 12.65 -10.18 -16.53
C THR A 235 13.94 -9.70 -15.86
N ILE A 236 14.03 -9.80 -14.53
CA ILE A 236 15.23 -9.46 -13.74
C ILE A 236 16.46 -10.21 -14.26
N LEU A 237 16.30 -11.50 -14.55
CA LEU A 237 17.38 -12.35 -15.03
C LEU A 237 17.79 -12.02 -16.47
N GLN A 238 16.84 -11.60 -17.31
CA GLN A 238 17.14 -11.11 -18.66
C GLN A 238 17.92 -9.80 -18.61
N GLU A 239 17.55 -8.86 -17.74
CA GLU A 239 18.28 -7.60 -17.54
C GLU A 239 19.70 -7.82 -16.99
N MET A 240 19.93 -8.91 -16.28
CA MET A 240 21.27 -9.34 -15.86
C MET A 240 22.13 -9.89 -17.02
N GLY A 241 21.59 -9.96 -18.24
CA GLY A 241 22.28 -10.50 -19.41
C GLY A 241 22.28 -12.03 -19.47
N LEU A 242 21.40 -12.69 -18.71
CA LEU A 242 21.20 -14.15 -18.83
C LEU A 242 20.28 -14.44 -20.01
N ASP A 243 20.59 -15.53 -20.71
CA ASP A 243 19.78 -16.00 -21.83
C ASP A 243 18.36 -16.39 -21.34
N PRO A 244 17.29 -15.73 -21.84
CA PRO A 244 15.91 -16.08 -21.52
C PRO A 244 15.59 -17.57 -21.68
N ASP A 245 16.17 -18.23 -22.69
CA ASP A 245 15.89 -19.63 -23.00
C ASP A 245 16.50 -20.58 -21.96
N HIS A 246 17.41 -20.08 -21.13
CA HIS A 246 18.04 -20.81 -20.03
C HIS A 246 17.46 -20.49 -18.66
N VAL A 247 16.41 -19.66 -18.59
CA VAL A 247 15.78 -19.21 -17.35
C VAL A 247 14.42 -19.85 -17.18
N VAL A 248 14.22 -20.53 -16.06
CA VAL A 248 12.96 -21.15 -15.67
C VAL A 248 12.49 -20.53 -14.38
N ARG A 249 11.20 -20.18 -14.31
CA ARG A 249 10.60 -19.50 -13.16
C ARG A 249 9.53 -20.37 -12.51
N VAL A 250 9.63 -20.59 -11.21
CA VAL A 250 8.59 -21.24 -10.40
C VAL A 250 8.29 -20.39 -9.19
N ILE A 251 7.01 -20.14 -8.94
CA ILE A 251 6.56 -19.43 -7.74
C ILE A 251 5.71 -20.39 -6.90
N VAL A 252 6.07 -20.53 -5.62
CA VAL A 252 5.46 -21.41 -4.63
C VAL A 252 4.70 -20.57 -3.60
N PRO A 253 3.36 -20.44 -3.74
CA PRO A 253 2.54 -19.68 -2.80
C PRO A 253 2.08 -20.51 -1.60
N TYR A 254 1.81 -19.82 -0.49
CA TYR A 254 1.12 -20.37 0.69
C TYR A 254 -0.31 -19.80 0.88
N TYR A 255 -0.96 -19.41 -0.23
CA TYR A 255 -2.29 -18.78 -0.26
C TYR A 255 -3.02 -19.09 -1.57
N ASN A 256 -4.24 -18.55 -1.78
CA ASN A 256 -4.98 -18.63 -3.05
C ASN A 256 -5.11 -20.05 -3.64
N GLY A 257 -5.62 -20.99 -2.84
CA GLY A 257 -5.75 -22.40 -3.24
C GLY A 257 -4.52 -23.26 -2.92
N PHE A 258 -3.45 -22.66 -2.39
CA PHE A 258 -2.24 -23.34 -1.92
C PHE A 258 -2.01 -23.14 -0.41
N SER A 259 -3.10 -22.98 0.35
CA SER A 259 -3.02 -22.89 1.82
C SER A 259 -2.33 -24.15 2.40
N PRO A 260 -1.70 -24.06 3.58
CA PRO A 260 -1.20 -25.22 4.31
C PRO A 260 -2.24 -26.34 4.42
N GLN A 261 -1.80 -27.57 4.20
CA GLN A 261 -2.61 -28.78 4.23
C GLN A 261 -2.27 -29.60 5.49
N PRO A 262 -3.26 -30.22 6.16
CA PRO A 262 -3.02 -31.02 7.36
C PRO A 262 -1.99 -32.14 7.20
N VAL A 263 -1.83 -32.66 5.98
CA VAL A 263 -0.87 -33.73 5.69
C VAL A 263 0.59 -33.31 5.87
N GLU A 264 0.85 -32.01 5.73
CA GLU A 264 2.19 -31.45 5.81
C GLU A 264 2.74 -31.40 7.24
N GLU A 265 1.86 -31.46 8.25
CA GLU A 265 2.22 -31.55 9.68
C GLU A 265 3.02 -32.81 10.01
N THR A 266 2.98 -33.82 9.13
CA THR A 266 3.65 -35.11 9.32
C THR A 266 5.07 -35.15 8.74
N MET A 267 5.56 -34.07 8.13
CA MET A 267 6.87 -34.05 7.48
C MET A 267 7.66 -32.76 7.72
N PRO A 268 9.01 -32.81 7.66
CA PRO A 268 9.83 -31.61 7.77
C PRO A 268 9.47 -30.55 6.72
N ILE A 269 9.64 -29.28 7.09
CA ILE A 269 9.25 -28.17 6.20
C ILE A 269 9.96 -28.20 4.84
N ALA A 270 11.21 -28.67 4.80
CA ALA A 270 11.95 -28.85 3.55
C ALA A 270 11.26 -29.85 2.61
N ALA A 271 10.76 -30.98 3.14
CA ALA A 271 10.05 -31.99 2.35
C ALA A 271 8.69 -31.47 1.84
N SER A 272 7.92 -30.80 2.71
CA SER A 272 6.66 -30.13 2.34
C SER A 272 6.90 -29.12 1.20
N PHE A 273 7.92 -28.25 1.34
CA PHE A 273 8.29 -27.30 0.31
C PHE A 273 8.72 -27.96 -1.00
N SER A 274 9.52 -29.03 -0.95
CA SER A 274 9.93 -29.80 -2.13
C SER A 274 8.74 -30.36 -2.89
N TRP A 275 7.74 -30.92 -2.20
CA TRP A 275 6.50 -31.38 -2.85
C TRP A 275 5.68 -30.24 -3.43
N ARG A 276 5.60 -29.10 -2.75
CA ARG A 276 4.95 -27.89 -3.28
C ARG A 276 5.63 -27.41 -4.55
N LEU A 277 6.97 -27.38 -4.56
CA LEU A 277 7.77 -26.99 -5.71
C LEU A 277 7.53 -27.94 -6.90
N LEU A 278 7.58 -29.25 -6.67
CA LEU A 278 7.30 -30.25 -7.71
C LEU A 278 5.87 -30.15 -8.23
N TYR A 279 4.87 -29.97 -7.36
CA TYR A 279 3.49 -29.75 -7.79
C TYR A 279 3.36 -28.50 -8.66
N ARG A 280 3.98 -27.38 -8.25
CA ARG A 280 3.95 -26.12 -9.01
C ARG A 280 4.66 -26.23 -10.37
N PHE A 281 5.69 -27.04 -10.46
CA PHE A 281 6.45 -27.25 -11.70
C PHE A 281 5.73 -28.20 -12.67
N PHE A 282 5.27 -29.36 -12.18
CA PHE A 282 4.77 -30.46 -13.02
C PHE A 282 3.25 -30.48 -13.17
N LEU A 283 2.50 -30.14 -12.10
CA LEU A 283 1.11 -30.56 -11.94
C LEU A 283 0.08 -29.42 -11.92
N ASP A 284 0.42 -28.21 -11.46
CA ASP A 284 -0.59 -27.14 -11.40
C ASP A 284 -1.12 -26.79 -12.80
N LYS A 285 -2.44 -26.85 -12.97
CA LYS A 285 -3.15 -26.74 -14.27
C LYS A 285 -2.75 -27.80 -15.32
N ASN A 286 -1.94 -28.78 -14.93
CA ASN A 286 -1.56 -29.94 -15.74
C ASN A 286 -1.88 -31.26 -15.04
N CYS A 287 -2.77 -31.24 -14.04
CA CYS A 287 -3.25 -32.40 -13.32
C CYS A 287 -4.77 -32.29 -13.17
N ALA A 288 -5.46 -33.44 -13.15
CA ALA A 288 -6.90 -33.48 -12.93
C ALA A 288 -7.31 -33.09 -11.50
N LEU A 289 -6.37 -33.21 -10.55
CA LEU A 289 -6.59 -32.88 -9.15
C LEU A 289 -6.04 -31.49 -8.83
N ALA A 290 -6.82 -30.71 -8.10
CA ALA A 290 -6.35 -29.47 -7.47
C ALA A 290 -5.36 -29.78 -6.34
N PHE A 291 -4.61 -28.77 -5.90
CA PHE A 291 -3.51 -28.90 -4.96
C PHE A 291 -3.89 -29.62 -3.66
N ASP A 292 -4.98 -29.18 -3.02
CA ASP A 292 -5.54 -29.76 -1.79
C ASP A 292 -5.88 -31.24 -1.96
N LYS A 293 -6.58 -31.59 -3.05
CA LYS A 293 -6.97 -32.97 -3.36
C LYS A 293 -5.76 -33.84 -3.69
N TRP A 294 -4.79 -33.31 -4.43
CA TRP A 294 -3.58 -34.04 -4.78
C TRP A 294 -2.72 -34.32 -3.53
N PHE A 295 -2.49 -33.31 -2.69
CA PHE A 295 -1.76 -33.49 -1.42
C PHE A 295 -2.44 -34.50 -0.50
N LYS A 296 -3.78 -34.51 -0.45
CA LYS A 296 -4.53 -35.46 0.36
C LYS A 296 -4.49 -36.89 -0.18
N LEU A 297 -4.64 -37.08 -1.50
CA LEU A 297 -4.91 -38.39 -2.10
C LEU A 297 -3.70 -39.05 -2.77
N ARG A 298 -2.74 -38.25 -3.22
CA ARG A 298 -1.65 -38.70 -4.10
C ARG A 298 -0.28 -38.54 -3.48
N LEU A 299 -0.10 -37.63 -2.52
CA LEU A 299 1.17 -37.44 -1.84
C LEU A 299 1.68 -38.78 -1.27
N PRO A 300 2.91 -39.22 -1.61
CA PRO A 300 3.43 -40.52 -1.19
C PRO A 300 3.47 -40.69 0.32
N ARG A 301 3.14 -41.88 0.83
CA ARG A 301 3.27 -42.25 2.26
C ARG A 301 4.65 -41.99 2.84
N ASN A 302 5.69 -42.18 2.03
CA ASN A 302 7.07 -41.88 2.39
C ASN A 302 7.52 -40.46 2.01
N GLY A 303 6.59 -39.59 1.63
CA GLY A 303 6.85 -38.25 1.10
C GLY A 303 7.65 -37.35 2.03
N GLY A 304 7.56 -37.54 3.35
CA GLY A 304 8.36 -36.79 4.32
C GLY A 304 9.87 -37.06 4.27
N ARG A 305 10.32 -38.02 3.44
CA ARG A 305 11.75 -38.29 3.19
C ARG A 305 12.30 -37.56 1.96
N LEU A 306 11.47 -36.84 1.19
CA LEU A 306 11.92 -36.13 0.00
C LEU A 306 12.86 -34.99 0.40
N THR A 307 14.04 -34.89 -0.23
CA THR A 307 14.95 -33.77 -0.01
C THR A 307 14.79 -32.70 -1.10
N LEU A 308 15.23 -31.46 -0.79
CA LEU A 308 15.29 -30.39 -1.79
C LEU A 308 16.22 -30.75 -2.94
N SER A 309 17.32 -31.46 -2.68
CA SER A 309 18.26 -31.90 -3.73
C SER A 309 17.58 -32.83 -4.73
N ASP A 310 16.86 -33.85 -4.26
CA ASP A 310 16.16 -34.81 -5.12
C ASP A 310 15.09 -34.11 -5.98
N ALA A 311 14.36 -33.16 -5.39
CA ALA A 311 13.34 -32.39 -6.10
C ALA A 311 13.93 -31.52 -7.22
N ILE A 312 15.06 -30.85 -6.95
CA ILE A 312 15.76 -30.02 -7.95
C ILE A 312 16.40 -30.90 -9.03
N GLU A 313 16.92 -32.08 -8.68
CA GLU A 313 17.48 -33.03 -9.65
C GLU A 313 16.42 -33.51 -10.67
N VAL A 314 15.21 -33.83 -10.20
CA VAL A 314 14.10 -34.21 -11.08
C VAL A 314 13.67 -33.06 -12.00
N ILE A 315 13.69 -31.82 -11.50
CA ILE A 315 13.45 -30.62 -12.32
C ILE A 315 14.55 -30.47 -13.38
N ASP A 316 15.83 -30.53 -13.02
CA ASP A 316 16.95 -30.45 -13.96
C ASP A 316 16.83 -31.52 -15.06
N ARG A 317 16.48 -32.74 -14.67
CA ARG A 317 16.27 -33.86 -15.59
C ARG A 317 15.16 -33.55 -16.60
N LYS A 318 14.01 -33.02 -16.16
CA LYS A 318 12.90 -32.63 -17.04
C LYS A 318 13.29 -31.51 -17.99
N LEU A 319 13.99 -30.49 -17.49
CA LEU A 319 14.44 -29.33 -18.27
C LEU A 319 15.46 -29.68 -19.36
N ARG A 320 16.28 -30.71 -19.16
CA ARG A 320 17.29 -31.15 -20.13
C ARG A 320 16.79 -32.16 -21.16
N ARG A 321 15.57 -32.69 -21.05
CA ARG A 321 15.01 -33.59 -22.08
C ARG A 321 14.98 -32.97 -23.49
N PRO A 322 14.58 -31.70 -23.69
CA PRO A 322 14.55 -31.07 -25.01
C PRO A 322 15.90 -30.47 -25.45
N VAL A 323 16.84 -30.22 -24.53
CA VAL A 323 18.12 -29.54 -24.83
C VAL A 323 19.29 -30.53 -24.77
N HIS A 324 19.96 -30.76 -25.90
CA HIS A 324 21.16 -31.59 -25.96
C HIS A 324 22.41 -30.74 -25.63
N GLY A 325 22.72 -30.54 -24.35
CA GLY A 325 23.87 -29.71 -23.97
C GLY A 325 24.26 -29.71 -22.49
N LYS A 326 25.52 -29.30 -22.22
CA LYS A 326 26.05 -29.01 -20.88
C LYS A 326 25.84 -27.54 -20.46
N GLU A 327 24.90 -26.85 -21.11
CA GLU A 327 24.66 -25.43 -20.86
C GLU A 327 24.11 -25.20 -19.45
N LYS A 328 24.43 -24.01 -18.94
CA LYS A 328 24.07 -23.57 -17.60
C LYS A 328 22.64 -23.04 -17.63
N LEU A 329 21.77 -23.66 -16.85
CA LEU A 329 20.37 -23.30 -16.66
C LEU A 329 20.21 -22.56 -15.33
N TYR A 330 19.17 -21.74 -15.23
CA TYR A 330 18.84 -20.96 -14.04
C TYR A 330 17.39 -21.23 -13.64
N LEU A 331 17.18 -21.65 -12.39
CA LEU A 331 15.86 -21.85 -11.81
C LEU A 331 15.58 -20.76 -10.79
N PHE A 332 14.75 -19.79 -11.14
CA PHE A 332 14.19 -18.84 -10.19
C PHE A 332 13.11 -19.53 -9.35
N VAL A 333 13.24 -19.43 -8.02
CA VAL A 333 12.28 -19.98 -7.06
C VAL A 333 11.74 -18.86 -6.17
N GLY A 334 10.53 -18.40 -6.47
CA GLY A 334 9.82 -17.42 -5.66
C GLY A 334 9.00 -18.09 -4.56
N VAL A 335 9.17 -17.71 -3.30
CA VAL A 335 8.32 -18.14 -2.18
C VAL A 335 7.39 -17.00 -1.81
N ASP A 336 6.07 -17.18 -2.00
CA ASP A 336 5.09 -16.12 -1.77
C ASP A 336 4.22 -16.38 -0.53
N GLU A 337 3.86 -15.30 0.15
CA GLU A 337 3.16 -15.30 1.44
C GLU A 337 3.90 -16.13 2.51
N TYR A 338 5.22 -15.95 2.62
CA TYR A 338 6.07 -16.73 3.52
C TYR A 338 5.63 -16.72 4.98
N GLN A 339 4.94 -15.66 5.46
CA GLN A 339 4.47 -15.56 6.83
C GLN A 339 3.42 -16.64 7.18
N LYS A 340 2.82 -17.28 6.16
CA LYS A 340 1.88 -18.39 6.33
C LYS A 340 2.57 -19.74 6.48
N ILE A 341 3.89 -19.83 6.28
CA ILE A 341 4.65 -21.09 6.47
C ILE A 341 4.53 -21.60 7.90
N GLU A 342 4.44 -20.71 8.91
CA GLU A 342 4.24 -21.13 10.30
C GLU A 342 2.92 -21.90 10.50
N LYS A 343 1.91 -21.70 9.64
CA LYS A 343 0.64 -22.43 9.69
C LYS A 343 0.71 -23.83 9.07
N VAL A 344 1.88 -24.23 8.56
CA VAL A 344 2.12 -25.62 8.10
C VAL A 344 2.21 -26.57 9.29
N ASN A 345 2.57 -26.08 10.48
CA ASN A 345 2.73 -26.89 11.69
C ASN A 345 3.60 -28.15 11.48
N ALA A 346 4.58 -28.07 10.57
CA ALA A 346 5.54 -29.14 10.35
C ALA A 346 6.35 -29.43 11.64
N PRO A 347 6.87 -30.65 11.82
CA PRO A 347 7.74 -30.97 12.94
C PRO A 347 8.99 -30.10 12.88
N ARG A 348 9.28 -29.40 13.97
CA ARG A 348 10.47 -28.55 14.10
C ARG A 348 11.68 -29.39 14.49
N SER A 349 12.83 -29.00 13.95
CA SER A 349 14.13 -29.59 14.31
C SER A 349 14.59 -29.12 15.70
N ASP A 350 14.22 -27.89 16.08
CA ASP A 350 14.45 -27.27 17.39
C ASP A 350 13.12 -26.61 17.86
N PRO A 351 12.65 -26.85 19.10
CA PRO A 351 11.46 -26.19 19.62
C PRO A 351 11.44 -24.66 19.51
N ASP A 352 12.62 -24.02 19.54
CA ASP A 352 12.76 -22.56 19.49
C ASP A 352 12.94 -22.01 18.05
N SER A 353 13.00 -22.87 17.02
CA SER A 353 13.11 -22.45 15.62
C SER A 353 11.77 -21.99 15.02
N SER A 354 11.84 -21.13 14.01
CA SER A 354 10.71 -20.88 13.11
C SER A 354 10.77 -21.82 11.90
N LEU A 355 9.62 -22.29 11.42
CA LEU A 355 9.54 -23.14 10.21
C LEU A 355 10.08 -22.40 8.98
N LEU A 356 9.86 -21.09 8.92
CA LEU A 356 10.44 -20.26 7.89
C LEU A 356 11.98 -20.22 7.98
N GLY A 357 12.54 -20.12 9.18
CA GLY A 357 13.98 -20.18 9.41
C GLY A 357 14.59 -21.50 8.94
N GLU A 358 13.96 -22.63 9.28
CA GLU A 358 14.38 -23.96 8.82
C GLU A 358 14.30 -24.11 7.29
N LEU A 359 13.27 -23.53 6.65
CA LEU A 359 13.18 -23.54 5.18
C LEU A 359 14.28 -22.71 4.52
N VAL A 360 14.56 -21.51 5.04
CA VAL A 360 15.66 -20.67 4.55
C VAL A 360 17.00 -21.39 4.73
N GLU A 361 17.20 -22.08 5.86
CA GLU A 361 18.39 -22.90 6.09
C GLU A 361 18.52 -24.00 5.04
N ALA A 362 17.45 -24.75 4.78
CA ALA A 362 17.46 -25.84 3.81
C ALA A 362 17.84 -25.34 2.40
N ILE A 363 17.32 -24.17 2.01
CA ILE A 363 17.65 -23.53 0.73
C ILE A 363 19.10 -23.05 0.71
N VAL A 364 19.57 -22.32 1.73
CA VAL A 364 20.94 -21.81 1.79
C VAL A 364 21.96 -22.96 1.85
N ALA A 365 21.67 -24.02 2.60
CA ALA A 365 22.48 -25.23 2.65
C ALA A 365 22.59 -25.87 1.26
N PHE A 366 21.49 -25.95 0.50
CA PHE A 366 21.49 -26.40 -0.89
C PHE A 366 22.35 -25.50 -1.78
N LEU A 367 22.24 -24.17 -1.67
CA LEU A 367 23.07 -23.22 -2.44
C LEU A 367 24.57 -23.34 -2.16
N CYS A 368 24.98 -23.85 -0.99
CA CYS A 368 26.38 -24.08 -0.64
C CYS A 368 26.93 -25.41 -1.19
N THR A 369 26.06 -26.33 -1.62
CA THR A 369 26.49 -27.55 -2.30
C THR A 369 27.04 -27.22 -3.68
N LYS A 370 28.02 -28.00 -4.15
CA LYS A 370 28.51 -27.86 -5.52
C LYS A 370 27.38 -28.21 -6.48
N SER A 371 26.79 -27.20 -7.09
CA SER A 371 25.63 -27.40 -7.97
C SER A 371 26.06 -28.04 -9.30
N SER A 372 25.11 -28.76 -9.90
CA SER A 372 25.16 -29.15 -11.30
C SER A 372 25.09 -27.90 -12.20
N ASN A 373 24.95 -28.08 -13.51
CA ASN A 373 24.74 -26.98 -14.45
C ASN A 373 23.38 -26.25 -14.26
N LEU A 374 22.62 -26.50 -13.20
CA LEU A 374 21.40 -25.76 -12.84
C LEU A 374 21.68 -24.89 -11.61
N VAL A 375 21.50 -23.57 -11.71
CA VAL A 375 21.67 -22.63 -10.58
C VAL A 375 20.30 -22.23 -10.05
N VAL A 376 20.07 -22.42 -8.76
CA VAL A 376 18.83 -21.99 -8.08
C VAL A 376 18.97 -20.57 -7.56
N LEU A 377 17.97 -19.72 -7.84
CA LEU A 377 17.92 -18.31 -7.47
C LEU A 377 16.65 -18.06 -6.63
N PRO A 378 16.73 -18.16 -5.29
CA PRO A 378 15.56 -18.03 -4.43
C PRO A 378 15.22 -16.57 -4.12
N MET A 379 13.94 -16.27 -3.96
CA MET A 379 13.45 -14.96 -3.52
C MET A 379 12.18 -15.12 -2.71
N PHE A 380 12.05 -14.37 -1.61
CA PHE A 380 10.88 -14.46 -0.71
C PHE A 380 10.02 -13.20 -0.79
N ALA A 381 8.71 -13.35 -0.76
CA ALA A 381 7.74 -12.26 -0.67
C ALA A 381 6.69 -12.54 0.40
N GLY A 382 6.38 -11.53 1.22
CA GLY A 382 5.45 -11.67 2.33
C GLY A 382 5.29 -10.39 3.12
N THR A 383 4.45 -10.36 4.14
CA THR A 383 4.18 -9.13 4.90
C THR A 383 5.16 -8.92 6.04
N ASP A 384 5.47 -9.95 6.82
CA ASP A 384 6.12 -9.84 8.14
C ASP A 384 7.57 -10.32 8.18
N LEU A 385 8.52 -9.38 8.02
CA LEU A 385 9.95 -9.70 8.07
C LEU A 385 10.40 -10.20 9.46
N GLY A 386 9.67 -9.91 10.54
CA GLY A 386 10.03 -10.35 11.90
C GLY A 386 10.15 -11.88 12.02
N VAL A 387 9.36 -12.62 11.22
CA VAL A 387 9.42 -14.09 11.14
C VAL A 387 10.75 -14.58 10.55
N ILE A 388 11.38 -13.78 9.69
CA ILE A 388 12.70 -14.07 9.08
C ILE A 388 13.83 -13.52 9.96
N ALA A 389 13.69 -12.30 10.49
CA ALA A 389 14.75 -11.59 11.21
C ALA A 389 15.09 -12.22 12.58
N ASN A 390 14.16 -12.91 13.22
CA ASN A 390 14.41 -13.60 14.49
C ASN A 390 15.18 -14.93 14.33
N SER A 391 15.40 -15.40 13.09
CA SER A 391 16.29 -16.53 12.84
C SER A 391 17.74 -16.05 12.84
N LEU A 392 18.38 -16.11 14.02
CA LEU A 392 19.67 -15.49 14.38
C LEU A 392 20.90 -15.84 13.51
N ASN A 393 20.76 -16.61 12.40
CA ASN A 393 21.87 -17.20 11.66
C ASN A 393 21.87 -16.96 10.13
N TYR A 394 20.92 -16.24 9.53
CA TYR A 394 20.81 -16.15 8.05
C TYR A 394 20.95 -14.75 7.47
N VAL A 395 21.66 -14.64 6.34
CA VAL A 395 21.87 -13.38 5.64
C VAL A 395 20.78 -13.21 4.59
N THR A 396 19.74 -12.46 4.95
CA THR A 396 18.70 -12.03 4.00
C THR A 396 18.88 -10.55 3.66
N GLU A 397 18.66 -10.18 2.41
CA GLU A 397 18.67 -8.78 1.97
C GLU A 397 17.24 -8.30 1.79
N ARG A 398 16.81 -7.36 2.64
CA ARG A 398 15.51 -6.72 2.47
C ARG A 398 15.52 -5.80 1.25
N LEU A 399 14.57 -6.04 0.36
CA LEU A 399 14.37 -5.20 -0.81
C LEU A 399 13.54 -3.94 -0.45
N PRO A 400 13.92 -2.76 -0.96
CA PRO A 400 13.23 -1.50 -0.69
C PRO A 400 11.90 -1.42 -1.45
N MET A 401 10.83 -1.90 -0.81
CA MET A 401 9.46 -1.76 -1.31
C MET A 401 8.87 -0.43 -0.82
N THR A 402 8.66 0.53 -1.73
CA THR A 402 8.14 1.86 -1.40
C THR A 402 6.71 2.08 -1.91
N LEU A 403 6.02 3.07 -1.33
CA LEU A 403 4.83 3.65 -1.95
C LEU A 403 5.22 4.30 -3.28
N LEU A 404 4.32 4.25 -4.25
CA LEU A 404 4.49 4.96 -5.50
C LEU A 404 4.18 6.45 -5.29
N THR A 405 5.01 7.32 -5.86
CA THR A 405 4.65 8.73 -6.04
C THR A 405 3.44 8.83 -6.97
N LEU A 406 2.71 9.95 -6.96
CA LEU A 406 1.60 10.13 -7.89
C LEU A 406 2.06 10.07 -9.36
N ASP A 407 3.25 10.60 -9.68
CA ASP A 407 3.78 10.52 -11.05
C ASP A 407 4.02 9.08 -11.48
N GLN A 408 4.70 8.28 -10.66
CA GLN A 408 4.82 6.83 -10.87
C GLN A 408 3.46 6.12 -11.03
N VAL A 409 2.40 6.57 -10.32
CA VAL A 409 1.04 6.04 -10.50
C VAL A 409 0.48 6.45 -11.88
N PHE A 410 0.74 7.65 -12.35
CA PHE A 410 0.35 8.08 -13.69
C PHE A 410 1.13 7.35 -14.78
N THR A 411 2.46 7.21 -14.66
CA THR A 411 3.28 6.37 -15.55
C THR A 411 2.73 4.96 -15.65
N PHE A 412 2.39 4.40 -14.49
CA PHE A 412 1.80 3.09 -14.38
C PHE A 412 0.47 2.98 -15.15
N VAL A 413 -0.42 3.98 -15.06
CA VAL A 413 -1.70 4.02 -15.77
C VAL A 413 -1.51 4.23 -17.28
N GLU A 414 -0.61 5.14 -17.66
CA GLU A 414 -0.36 5.53 -19.05
C GLU A 414 0.39 4.47 -19.85
N SER A 415 1.14 3.59 -19.16
CA SER A 415 1.76 2.41 -19.77
C SER A 415 0.76 1.48 -20.46
N ASN A 416 -0.54 1.63 -20.15
CA ASN A 416 -1.61 0.84 -20.76
C ASN A 416 -2.64 1.75 -21.46
N ALA A 417 -2.72 1.60 -22.79
CA ALA A 417 -3.59 2.42 -23.64
C ALA A 417 -5.08 2.36 -23.25
N ASP A 418 -5.54 1.25 -22.66
CA ASP A 418 -6.94 1.09 -22.24
C ASP A 418 -7.30 1.98 -21.05
N PHE A 419 -6.31 2.36 -20.22
CA PHE A 419 -6.52 3.14 -19.00
C PHE A 419 -6.00 4.58 -19.11
N ALA A 420 -5.06 4.87 -20.01
CA ALA A 420 -4.47 6.20 -20.18
C ALA A 420 -5.52 7.32 -20.32
N MET A 421 -6.63 7.05 -21.02
CA MET A 421 -7.71 8.02 -21.23
C MET A 421 -8.44 8.43 -19.94
N LEU A 422 -8.43 7.58 -18.91
CA LEU A 422 -9.08 7.84 -17.62
C LEU A 422 -8.43 9.01 -16.87
N LEU A 423 -7.12 9.24 -17.06
CA LEU A 423 -6.41 10.36 -16.43
C LEU A 423 -6.89 11.73 -16.92
N ARG A 424 -7.68 11.81 -18.00
CA ARG A 424 -8.30 13.08 -18.41
C ARG A 424 -9.29 13.59 -17.37
N GLN A 425 -9.93 12.69 -16.62
CA GLN A 425 -10.90 13.07 -15.59
C GLN A 425 -10.18 13.46 -14.29
N SER A 426 -10.43 14.69 -13.81
CA SER A 426 -9.82 15.20 -12.57
C SER A 426 -10.20 14.37 -11.35
N GLN A 427 -11.44 13.87 -11.28
CA GLN A 427 -11.89 13.06 -10.15
C GLN A 427 -11.15 11.72 -10.03
N ILE A 428 -10.89 11.04 -11.16
CA ILE A 428 -10.09 9.81 -11.16
C ILE A 428 -8.68 10.09 -10.63
N ARG A 429 -8.04 11.19 -11.08
CA ARG A 429 -6.73 11.60 -10.57
C ARG A 429 -6.72 11.88 -9.07
N ARG A 430 -7.78 12.50 -8.54
CA ARG A 430 -7.93 12.69 -7.08
C ARG A 430 -8.06 11.36 -6.37
N HIS A 431 -8.88 10.43 -6.86
CA HIS A 431 -8.98 9.11 -6.26
C HIS A 431 -7.64 8.35 -6.28
N LEU A 432 -6.89 8.40 -7.38
CA LEU A 432 -5.54 7.82 -7.45
C LEU A 432 -4.59 8.40 -6.39
N LEU A 433 -4.65 9.71 -6.13
CA LEU A 433 -3.96 10.35 -5.02
C LEU A 433 -4.44 9.80 -3.66
N MET A 434 -5.75 9.71 -3.46
CA MET A 434 -6.35 9.23 -2.20
C MET A 434 -6.06 7.75 -1.91
N LEU A 435 -5.72 6.95 -2.92
CA LEU A 435 -5.23 5.57 -2.75
C LEU A 435 -3.76 5.52 -2.31
N GLY A 436 -3.08 6.66 -2.17
CA GLY A 436 -1.86 6.80 -1.39
C GLY A 436 -0.65 6.01 -1.89
N GLY A 437 -0.59 5.73 -3.19
CA GLY A 437 0.57 5.09 -3.81
C GLY A 437 0.70 3.59 -3.55
N VAL A 438 -0.38 2.89 -3.17
CA VAL A 438 -0.38 1.43 -3.05
C VAL A 438 -0.79 0.80 -4.38
N PRO A 439 0.13 0.13 -5.12
CA PRO A 439 -0.11 -0.37 -6.48
C PRO A 439 -1.37 -1.21 -6.62
N ARG A 440 -1.64 -2.13 -5.67
CA ARG A 440 -2.83 -2.97 -5.75
C ARG A 440 -4.12 -2.16 -5.72
N TRP A 441 -4.25 -1.17 -4.83
CA TRP A 441 -5.48 -0.40 -4.74
C TRP A 441 -5.73 0.38 -6.04
N VAL A 442 -4.65 0.90 -6.64
CA VAL A 442 -4.70 1.53 -7.97
C VAL A 442 -5.15 0.54 -9.05
N VAL A 443 -4.53 -0.64 -9.13
CA VAL A 443 -4.90 -1.69 -10.10
C VAL A 443 -6.37 -2.06 -9.99
N GLU A 444 -6.84 -2.37 -8.78
CA GLU A 444 -8.23 -2.82 -8.56
C GLU A 444 -9.21 -1.70 -8.95
N TYR A 445 -8.90 -0.45 -8.59
CA TYR A 445 -9.71 0.71 -9.00
C TYR A 445 -9.80 0.87 -10.52
N LEU A 446 -8.67 0.74 -11.23
CA LEU A 446 -8.65 0.83 -12.69
C LEU A 446 -9.44 -0.32 -13.32
N LEU A 447 -9.28 -1.54 -12.83
CA LEU A 447 -10.00 -2.72 -13.33
C LEU A 447 -11.51 -2.61 -13.10
N GLU A 448 -11.94 -2.08 -11.96
CA GLU A 448 -13.35 -1.78 -11.68
C GLU A 448 -13.90 -0.71 -12.64
N LEU A 449 -13.17 0.41 -12.81
CA LEU A 449 -13.53 1.45 -13.79
C LEU A 449 -13.66 0.89 -15.21
N ARG A 450 -12.79 -0.06 -15.59
CA ARG A 450 -12.84 -0.71 -16.91
C ARG A 450 -14.16 -1.45 -17.13
N SER A 451 -14.71 -2.08 -16.09
CA SER A 451 -16.01 -2.75 -16.18
C SER A 451 -17.18 -1.78 -16.43
N CYS A 452 -16.99 -0.50 -16.08
CA CYS A 452 -17.97 0.56 -16.27
C CYS A 452 -17.77 1.38 -17.56
N LEU A 453 -16.73 1.10 -18.36
CA LEU A 453 -16.44 1.85 -19.58
C LEU A 453 -17.50 1.59 -20.67
N GLN A 454 -18.35 2.59 -20.94
CA GLN A 454 -19.25 2.60 -22.09
C GLN A 454 -18.80 3.70 -23.07
N GLY A 455 -18.17 3.31 -24.18
CA GLY A 455 -17.74 4.27 -25.22
C GLY A 455 -16.60 5.22 -24.80
N GLY A 456 -15.77 4.84 -23.82
CA GLY A 456 -14.59 5.60 -23.39
C GLY A 456 -14.84 6.67 -22.32
N VAL A 457 -16.06 6.77 -21.78
CA VAL A 457 -16.42 7.71 -20.71
C VAL A 457 -17.07 6.95 -19.55
N VAL A 458 -16.67 7.28 -18.33
CA VAL A 458 -17.28 6.77 -17.09
C VAL A 458 -18.03 7.93 -16.41
N SER A 459 -19.25 7.67 -15.91
CA SER A 459 -20.04 8.68 -15.18
C SER A 459 -19.42 8.99 -13.81
N LEU A 460 -19.66 10.20 -13.29
CA LEU A 460 -19.15 10.59 -11.96
C LEU A 460 -19.65 9.65 -10.84
N GLU A 461 -20.89 9.18 -10.95
CA GLU A 461 -21.47 8.20 -10.01
C GLU A 461 -20.69 6.89 -10.02
N ASN A 462 -20.41 6.32 -11.21
CA ASN A 462 -19.62 5.09 -11.32
C ASN A 462 -18.18 5.28 -10.84
N ILE A 463 -17.57 6.43 -11.12
CA ILE A 463 -16.21 6.78 -10.67
C ILE A 463 -16.11 6.75 -9.14
N ASN A 464 -17.14 7.29 -8.46
CA ASN A 464 -17.22 7.32 -7.00
C ASN A 464 -17.53 5.92 -6.44
N ASN A 465 -18.50 5.20 -7.03
CA ASN A 465 -18.86 3.86 -6.57
C ASN A 465 -17.67 2.88 -6.64
N CYS A 466 -16.91 2.87 -7.75
CA CYS A 466 -15.72 2.02 -7.87
C CYS A 466 -14.64 2.41 -6.83
N TYR A 467 -14.55 3.71 -6.50
CA TYR A 467 -13.60 4.16 -5.48
C TYR A 467 -14.03 3.71 -4.08
N ASP A 468 -15.32 3.82 -3.77
CA ASP A 468 -15.91 3.40 -2.49
C ASP A 468 -15.80 1.87 -2.30
N ASP A 469 -15.95 1.11 -3.38
CA ASP A 469 -15.76 -0.35 -3.39
C ASP A 469 -14.30 -0.71 -3.06
N VAL A 470 -13.32 -0.10 -3.72
CA VAL A 470 -11.89 -0.30 -3.42
C VAL A 470 -11.56 0.16 -2.00
N TRP A 471 -12.10 1.31 -1.56
CA TRP A 471 -11.91 1.81 -0.20
C TRP A 471 -12.39 0.79 0.82
N THR A 472 -13.61 0.29 0.66
CA THR A 472 -14.25 -0.67 1.57
C THR A 472 -13.50 -2.00 1.59
N ASN A 473 -13.09 -2.51 0.43
CA ASN A 473 -12.48 -3.82 0.31
C ASN A 473 -11.01 -3.87 0.75
N PHE A 474 -10.28 -2.75 0.63
CA PHE A 474 -8.84 -2.73 0.86
C PHE A 474 -8.38 -1.72 1.89
N VAL A 475 -8.82 -0.46 1.78
CA VAL A 475 -8.33 0.63 2.64
C VAL A 475 -8.91 0.49 4.05
N ASP A 476 -10.20 0.22 4.18
CA ASP A 476 -10.86 -0.01 5.47
C ASP A 476 -10.24 -1.20 6.22
N TYR A 477 -9.88 -2.26 5.51
CA TYR A 477 -9.18 -3.41 6.12
C TYR A 477 -7.80 -3.02 6.65
N TYR A 478 -7.05 -2.21 5.90
CA TYR A 478 -5.77 -1.66 6.34
C TYR A 478 -5.93 -0.78 7.60
N LEU A 479 -6.94 0.08 7.63
CA LEU A 479 -7.21 0.99 8.74
C LEU A 479 -7.76 0.29 10.00
N ARG A 480 -8.40 -0.87 9.86
CA ARG A 480 -8.95 -1.67 10.98
C ARG A 480 -8.00 -2.79 11.43
N SER A 481 -6.71 -2.66 11.19
CA SER A 481 -5.71 -3.66 11.58
C SER A 481 -5.87 -4.05 13.05
N PRO A 482 -5.98 -5.35 13.39
CA PRO A 482 -6.17 -5.79 14.78
C PRO A 482 -4.94 -5.54 15.66
N LEU A 483 -3.81 -5.14 15.07
CA LEU A 483 -2.55 -4.92 15.74
C LEU A 483 -2.45 -3.56 16.44
N VAL A 484 -3.26 -2.59 16.02
CA VAL A 484 -3.18 -1.20 16.50
C VAL A 484 -4.57 -0.64 16.74
N ASP A 485 -4.70 0.14 17.81
CA ASP A 485 -5.91 0.92 18.07
C ASP A 485 -5.88 2.27 17.34
N LEU A 486 -7.00 3.00 17.38
CA LEU A 486 -7.13 4.31 16.77
C LEU A 486 -6.09 5.30 17.31
N GLN A 487 -5.76 5.23 18.60
CA GLN A 487 -4.79 6.13 19.22
C GLN A 487 -3.38 5.90 18.64
N THR A 488 -2.99 4.65 18.45
CA THR A 488 -1.72 4.27 17.83
C THR A 488 -1.68 4.71 16.37
N LEU A 489 -2.78 4.59 15.62
CA LEU A 489 -2.89 5.09 14.25
C LEU A 489 -2.71 6.61 14.17
N VAL A 490 -3.33 7.36 15.09
CA VAL A 490 -3.18 8.82 15.15
C VAL A 490 -1.74 9.21 15.48
N ARG A 491 -1.10 8.53 16.44
CA ARG A 491 0.33 8.74 16.74
C ARG A 491 1.22 8.39 15.55
N LEU A 492 0.94 7.30 14.85
CA LEU A 492 1.68 6.87 13.67
C LEU A 492 1.61 7.94 12.56
N ALA A 493 0.41 8.45 12.29
CA ALA A 493 0.19 9.55 11.35
C ALA A 493 0.91 10.83 11.78
N ALA A 494 0.86 11.18 13.07
CA ALA A 494 1.56 12.33 13.61
C ALA A 494 3.09 12.21 13.40
N PHE A 495 3.69 11.04 13.68
CA PHE A 495 5.10 10.80 13.39
C PHE A 495 5.43 11.03 11.90
N ALA A 496 4.59 10.51 11.00
CA ALA A 496 4.81 10.58 9.56
C ALA A 496 4.84 12.00 8.96
N VAL A 497 4.32 13.00 9.69
CA VAL A 497 4.28 14.42 9.27
C VAL A 497 5.00 15.38 10.24
N SER A 498 5.47 14.87 11.39
CA SER A 498 6.17 15.67 12.40
C SER A 498 7.58 16.11 11.98
N GLY A 499 8.25 15.32 11.13
CA GLY A 499 9.65 15.48 10.78
C GLY A 499 10.65 14.75 11.71
N PHE A 500 10.13 14.11 12.76
CA PHE A 500 10.93 13.33 13.71
C PHE A 500 11.29 11.96 13.14
N THR A 501 12.51 11.53 13.45
CA THR A 501 12.99 10.19 13.10
C THR A 501 12.76 9.21 14.24
N VAL A 502 12.66 7.93 13.89
CA VAL A 502 12.49 6.84 14.84
C VAL A 502 13.66 5.87 14.77
N ASN A 503 13.92 5.17 15.87
CA ASN A 503 14.79 4.00 15.86
C ASN A 503 13.91 2.75 15.68
N PRO A 504 14.19 1.84 14.73
CA PRO A 504 13.40 0.62 14.51
C PRO A 504 13.20 -0.24 15.76
N PHE A 505 14.15 -0.22 16.70
CA PHE A 505 14.11 -1.01 17.94
C PHE A 505 13.44 -0.27 19.11
N SER A 506 13.02 0.98 18.90
CA SER A 506 12.23 1.73 19.87
C SER A 506 10.73 1.47 19.68
N THR A 507 9.93 1.83 20.67
CA THR A 507 8.48 1.64 20.66
C THR A 507 7.71 2.94 20.40
N ILE A 508 6.58 2.88 19.70
CA ILE A 508 5.71 4.05 19.43
C ILE A 508 4.99 4.59 20.69
N ASP A 509 4.63 3.67 21.59
CA ASP A 509 3.74 3.91 22.75
C ASP A 509 4.22 3.14 24.01
N GLY A 510 5.46 2.66 24.02
CA GLY A 510 6.00 1.81 25.09
C GLY A 510 5.64 0.33 24.96
N ARG A 511 4.86 -0.07 23.94
CA ARG A 511 4.41 -1.45 23.74
C ARG A 511 4.85 -2.03 22.41
N LEU A 512 4.64 -1.29 21.31
CA LEU A 512 4.85 -1.81 19.97
C LEU A 512 6.10 -1.21 19.31
N GLU A 513 7.03 -2.07 18.90
CA GLU A 513 8.26 -1.65 18.19
C GLU A 513 7.98 -1.12 16.78
N TRP A 514 8.79 -0.15 16.35
CA TRP A 514 8.73 0.40 14.99
C TRP A 514 9.07 -0.62 13.91
N SER A 515 10.03 -1.51 14.19
CA SER A 515 10.35 -2.69 13.37
C SER A 515 9.08 -3.52 13.10
N ARG A 516 8.32 -3.80 14.17
CA ARG A 516 7.09 -4.59 14.12
C ARG A 516 5.97 -3.87 13.40
N LEU A 517 5.79 -2.56 13.57
CA LEU A 517 4.83 -1.76 12.78
C LEU A 517 5.13 -1.82 11.27
N ARG A 518 6.41 -1.65 10.92
CA ARG A 518 6.90 -1.73 9.55
C ARG A 518 6.67 -3.11 8.93
N ASP A 519 6.98 -4.16 9.70
CA ASP A 519 6.85 -5.54 9.25
C ASP A 519 5.39 -6.01 9.29
N SER A 520 4.56 -5.40 10.14
CA SER A 520 3.10 -5.60 10.17
C SER A 520 2.35 -4.80 9.11
N SER A 521 3.04 -4.27 8.09
CA SER A 521 2.38 -3.60 6.96
C SER A 521 1.64 -2.30 7.31
N LEU A 522 2.00 -1.60 8.40
CA LEU A 522 1.34 -0.35 8.80
C LEU A 522 2.13 0.91 8.39
N CYS A 523 3.44 0.79 8.21
CA CYS A 523 4.26 1.91 7.77
C CYS A 523 5.50 1.42 7.01
N LEU A 524 6.22 2.36 6.40
CA LEU A 524 7.56 2.16 5.88
C LEU A 524 8.54 2.95 6.75
N LEU A 525 9.74 2.40 6.92
CA LEU A 525 10.85 3.08 7.57
C LEU A 525 11.94 3.32 6.53
N SER A 526 12.19 4.59 6.21
CA SER A 526 13.24 5.00 5.27
C SER A 526 14.46 5.49 6.05
N PRO A 527 15.65 4.90 5.88
CA PRO A 527 16.84 5.34 6.61
C PRO A 527 17.23 6.75 6.17
N ARG A 528 17.46 7.65 7.14
CA ARG A 528 17.95 9.01 6.87
C ARG A 528 19.48 8.96 6.77
N ALA A 529 20.04 9.45 5.65
CA ALA A 529 21.48 9.44 5.42
C ALA A 529 22.19 10.49 6.30
N SER A 530 22.45 10.16 7.58
CA SER A 530 23.32 10.96 8.45
C SER A 530 23.98 10.09 9.53
N SER A 531 25.22 10.45 9.89
CA SER A 531 26.23 9.74 10.68
C SER A 531 25.74 8.88 11.88
N ASN A 532 26.36 7.69 12.04
CA ASN A 532 26.43 6.77 13.19
C ASN A 532 25.15 6.39 13.98
N CYS A 533 24.03 7.09 13.80
CA CYS A 533 22.76 6.82 14.45
C CYS A 533 21.76 6.17 13.48
N VAL A 534 21.07 5.14 13.97
CA VAL A 534 20.04 4.38 13.26
C VAL A 534 18.73 5.18 13.28
N ALA A 535 18.63 6.23 12.47
CA ALA A 535 17.47 7.14 12.41
C ALA A 535 16.67 6.94 11.11
N TYR A 536 15.35 6.73 11.24
CA TYR A 536 14.46 6.42 10.13
C TYR A 536 13.28 7.39 10.05
N ASP A 537 12.94 7.79 8.84
CA ASP A 537 11.71 8.50 8.53
C ASP A 537 10.54 7.52 8.43
N VAL A 538 9.41 7.90 9.02
CA VAL A 538 8.17 7.12 8.98
C VAL A 538 7.34 7.56 7.78
N ARG A 539 6.96 6.63 6.91
CA ARG A 539 6.05 6.88 5.79
C ARG A 539 4.81 6.02 5.91
N VAL A 540 3.66 6.59 5.59
CA VAL A 540 2.35 5.95 5.60
C VAL A 540 1.59 6.30 4.32
N PRO A 541 0.72 5.40 3.83
CA PRO A 541 -0.21 5.73 2.75
C PRO A 541 -1.08 6.94 3.13
N TYR A 542 -1.26 7.87 2.19
CA TYR A 542 -2.13 9.04 2.36
C TYR A 542 -3.53 8.74 2.94
N PRO A 543 -4.22 7.63 2.60
CA PRO A 543 -5.54 7.38 3.18
C PRO A 543 -5.55 7.21 4.70
N LEU A 544 -4.43 6.90 5.35
CA LEU A 544 -4.35 6.97 6.83
C LEU A 544 -4.56 8.40 7.34
N LEU A 545 -3.91 9.38 6.71
CA LEU A 545 -4.04 10.79 7.06
C LEU A 545 -5.46 11.28 6.78
N ALA A 546 -5.99 10.97 5.59
CA ALA A 546 -7.36 11.34 5.21
C ALA A 546 -8.39 10.76 6.19
N ASN A 547 -8.27 9.49 6.56
CA ASN A 547 -9.19 8.85 7.49
C ASN A 547 -9.18 9.51 8.89
N ILE A 548 -8.00 9.90 9.39
CA ILE A 548 -7.90 10.64 10.66
C ILE A 548 -8.60 11.99 10.54
N GLY A 549 -8.45 12.69 9.41
CA GLY A 549 -9.15 13.94 9.14
C GLY A 549 -10.68 13.83 9.26
N PHE A 550 -11.26 12.72 8.77
CA PHE A 550 -12.71 12.47 8.85
C PHE A 550 -13.19 11.90 10.19
N THR A 551 -12.27 11.55 11.09
CA THR A 551 -12.62 10.91 12.36
C THR A 551 -13.13 11.93 13.38
N LYS A 552 -14.43 11.83 13.72
CA LYS A 552 -15.10 12.78 14.64
C LYS A 552 -14.86 12.48 16.13
N THR A 553 -14.48 11.26 16.48
CA THR A 553 -14.38 10.79 17.86
C THR A 553 -12.93 10.56 18.27
N LEU A 554 -12.22 11.63 18.60
CA LEU A 554 -10.84 11.59 19.10
C LEU A 554 -10.77 12.06 20.56
N ALA A 555 -9.89 11.43 21.33
CA ALA A 555 -9.91 11.48 22.79
C ALA A 555 -9.34 12.79 23.34
N THR A 556 -8.29 13.33 22.71
CA THR A 556 -7.61 14.53 23.21
C THR A 556 -7.84 15.75 22.30
N ARG A 557 -7.71 16.95 22.88
CA ARG A 557 -7.78 18.21 22.12
C ARG A 557 -6.68 18.31 21.05
N ALA A 558 -5.50 17.75 21.31
CA ALA A 558 -4.40 17.73 20.33
C ALA A 558 -4.76 16.83 19.14
N GLU A 559 -5.31 15.65 19.40
CA GLU A 559 -5.78 14.73 18.34
C GLU A 559 -6.91 15.35 17.51
N GLN A 560 -7.88 16.01 18.16
CA GLN A 560 -8.97 16.72 17.48
C GLN A 560 -8.46 17.87 16.59
N ALA A 561 -7.50 18.65 17.08
CA ALA A 561 -6.86 19.72 16.30
C ALA A 561 -6.08 19.15 15.10
N PHE A 562 -5.36 18.04 15.30
CA PHE A 562 -4.63 17.35 14.24
C PHE A 562 -5.58 16.83 13.15
N ALA A 563 -6.66 16.16 13.53
CA ALA A 563 -7.69 15.74 12.58
C ALA A 563 -8.34 16.92 11.86
N THR A 564 -8.64 18.02 12.57
CA THR A 564 -9.19 19.23 11.95
C THR A 564 -8.22 19.81 10.90
N ALA A 565 -6.93 19.86 11.18
CA ALA A 565 -5.93 20.36 10.22
C ALA A 565 -5.78 19.42 9.00
N LEU A 566 -5.90 18.10 9.19
CA LEU A 566 -5.95 17.14 8.08
C LEU A 566 -7.23 17.28 7.25
N ASN A 567 -8.37 17.55 7.90
CA ASN A 567 -9.62 17.84 7.20
C ASN A 567 -9.54 19.16 6.42
N ASP A 568 -8.93 20.20 6.99
CA ASP A 568 -8.68 21.46 6.29
C ASP A 568 -7.78 21.23 5.05
N MET A 569 -6.78 20.34 5.13
CA MET A 569 -6.00 19.92 3.95
C MET A 569 -6.90 19.29 2.89
N SER A 570 -7.77 18.36 3.29
CA SER A 570 -8.69 17.69 2.35
C SER A 570 -9.67 18.66 1.69
N GLU A 571 -10.27 19.56 2.47
CA GLU A 571 -11.25 20.52 1.98
C GLU A 571 -10.62 21.61 1.12
N MET A 572 -9.49 22.17 1.55
CA MET A 572 -8.90 23.35 0.91
C MET A 572 -7.92 22.98 -0.22
N VAL A 573 -7.28 21.81 -0.16
CA VAL A 573 -6.27 21.37 -1.13
C VAL A 573 -6.81 20.22 -1.99
N ASP A 574 -7.13 19.08 -1.39
CA ASP A 574 -7.44 17.83 -2.12
C ASP A 574 -8.68 17.98 -3.00
N SER A 575 -9.74 18.62 -2.48
CA SER A 575 -11.00 18.81 -3.20
C SER A 575 -10.87 19.68 -4.45
N THR A 576 -9.89 20.60 -4.45
CA THR A 576 -9.63 21.56 -5.53
C THR A 576 -8.47 21.15 -6.43
N MET A 577 -7.76 20.08 -6.08
CA MET A 577 -6.66 19.53 -6.87
C MET A 577 -7.09 19.19 -8.30
N PHE A 578 -6.19 19.47 -9.24
CA PHE A 578 -6.37 19.37 -10.70
C PHE A 578 -7.45 20.30 -11.29
N ALA A 579 -8.12 21.13 -10.48
CA ALA A 579 -9.04 22.17 -10.95
C ALA A 579 -8.44 23.59 -10.85
N LEU A 580 -7.60 23.85 -9.83
CA LEU A 580 -6.91 25.13 -9.65
C LEU A 580 -5.52 25.16 -10.29
N GLN A 581 -4.88 26.34 -10.28
CA GLN A 581 -3.49 26.50 -10.71
C GLN A 581 -2.54 25.88 -9.67
N SER A 582 -1.49 25.18 -10.09
CA SER A 582 -0.59 24.44 -9.18
C SER A 582 -0.02 25.30 -8.04
N TRP A 583 0.30 26.57 -8.30
CA TRP A 583 0.83 27.49 -7.28
C TRP A 583 -0.20 27.84 -6.18
N GLN A 584 -1.49 27.93 -6.52
CA GLN A 584 -2.54 28.19 -5.53
C GLN A 584 -2.69 27.00 -4.58
N SER A 585 -2.65 25.78 -5.14
CA SER A 585 -2.61 24.56 -4.34
C SER A 585 -1.35 24.49 -3.48
N TRP A 586 -0.20 24.97 -3.97
CA TRP A 586 1.06 24.97 -3.25
C TRP A 586 1.09 25.91 -2.03
N GLU A 587 0.55 27.12 -2.15
CA GLU A 587 0.42 28.05 -1.02
C GLU A 587 -0.54 27.52 0.04
N MET A 588 -1.71 27.08 -0.39
CA MET A 588 -2.72 26.51 0.51
C MET A 588 -2.19 25.28 1.24
N PHE A 589 -1.54 24.38 0.49
CA PHE A 589 -0.89 23.20 1.05
C PHE A 589 0.15 23.57 2.10
N GLY A 590 0.94 24.62 1.88
CA GLY A 590 1.90 25.11 2.85
C GLY A 590 1.30 25.51 4.18
N ALA A 591 0.22 26.28 4.14
CA ALA A 591 -0.47 26.70 5.36
C ALA A 591 -1.09 25.50 6.09
N CYS A 592 -1.78 24.62 5.35
CA CYS A 592 -2.32 23.37 5.90
C CYS A 592 -1.21 22.51 6.52
N PHE A 593 -0.06 22.43 5.86
CA PHE A 593 1.07 21.66 6.33
C PHE A 593 1.66 22.19 7.65
N TYR A 594 1.83 23.51 7.82
CA TYR A 594 2.25 24.06 9.11
C TYR A 594 1.28 23.70 10.23
N ALA A 595 -0.04 23.84 9.99
CA ALA A 595 -1.05 23.46 10.98
C ALA A 595 -0.98 21.96 11.31
N VAL A 596 -0.88 21.10 10.29
CA VAL A 596 -0.73 19.64 10.42
C VAL A 596 0.51 19.29 11.24
N ARG A 597 1.68 19.87 10.93
CA ARG A 597 2.93 19.58 11.65
C ARG A 597 2.89 20.05 13.10
N ILE A 598 2.44 21.27 13.36
CA ILE A 598 2.32 21.81 14.72
C ILE A 598 1.40 20.91 15.56
N ASN A 599 0.24 20.55 15.01
CA ASN A 599 -0.71 19.70 15.72
C ASN A 599 -0.20 18.26 15.88
N ALA A 600 0.55 17.73 14.92
CA ALA A 600 1.21 16.43 15.04
C ALA A 600 2.21 16.43 16.21
N LEU A 601 3.05 17.45 16.33
CA LEU A 601 4.01 17.59 17.44
C LEU A 601 3.28 17.67 18.79
N LEU A 602 2.14 18.35 18.86
CA LEU A 602 1.28 18.38 20.06
C LEU A 602 0.70 16.99 20.39
N VAL A 603 0.25 16.22 19.40
CA VAL A 603 -0.20 14.82 19.57
C VAL A 603 0.93 13.93 20.11
N LEU A 604 2.17 14.19 19.69
CA LEU A 604 3.35 13.48 20.17
C LEU A 604 3.81 13.94 21.56
N GLY A 605 3.17 14.97 22.14
CA GLY A 605 3.43 15.45 23.51
C GLY A 605 4.45 16.60 23.59
N HIS A 606 4.82 17.21 22.46
CA HIS A 606 5.74 18.34 22.44
C HIS A 606 4.98 19.66 22.53
N SER A 607 5.01 20.31 23.69
CA SER A 607 4.47 21.66 23.88
C SER A 607 5.44 22.77 23.46
N THR A 608 6.71 22.42 23.22
CA THR A 608 7.78 23.34 22.83
C THR A 608 8.79 22.60 21.97
N VAL A 609 9.27 23.24 20.90
CA VAL A 609 10.25 22.68 19.97
C VAL A 609 11.23 23.74 19.49
N LYS A 610 12.43 23.32 19.06
CA LYS A 610 13.37 24.20 18.34
C LYS A 610 12.94 24.38 16.89
N LEU A 611 13.33 25.50 16.27
CA LEU A 611 13.08 25.74 14.84
C LEU A 611 13.70 24.67 13.94
N GLY A 612 14.89 24.16 14.28
CA GLY A 612 15.50 23.06 13.53
C GLY A 612 14.69 21.76 13.53
N ASP A 613 13.87 21.56 14.55
CA ASP A 613 12.98 20.40 14.68
C ASP A 613 11.60 20.66 14.05
N LEU A 614 11.12 21.92 14.12
CA LEU A 614 9.89 22.35 13.47
C LEU A 614 10.02 22.44 11.94
N LEU A 615 11.23 22.75 11.43
CA LEU A 615 11.54 22.97 10.01
C LEU A 615 12.72 22.08 9.58
N PRO A 616 12.61 20.74 9.71
CA PRO A 616 13.71 19.84 9.39
C PRO A 616 14.06 19.90 7.91
N GLY A 617 15.36 19.80 7.59
CA GLY A 617 15.86 19.94 6.23
C GLY A 617 16.02 21.38 5.76
N ALA A 618 15.36 22.37 6.38
CA ALA A 618 15.55 23.76 6.01
C ALA A 618 16.95 24.27 6.42
N ARG A 619 17.57 25.04 5.54
CA ARG A 619 18.85 25.72 5.80
C ARG A 619 18.63 27.00 6.57
N MET A 620 19.32 27.15 7.68
CA MET A 620 19.23 28.31 8.58
C MET A 620 20.55 28.43 9.37
N SER A 621 20.79 29.61 9.96
CA SER A 621 21.93 29.78 10.86
C SER A 621 21.77 28.93 12.13
N GLU A 622 22.88 28.63 12.81
CA GLU A 622 22.86 27.84 14.04
C GLU A 622 22.07 28.54 15.15
N GLU A 623 22.13 29.88 15.21
CA GLU A 623 21.34 30.67 16.15
C GLU A 623 19.84 30.54 15.86
N THR A 624 19.45 30.69 14.59
CA THR A 624 18.06 30.51 14.16
C THR A 624 17.56 29.10 14.49
N ARG A 625 18.38 28.08 14.22
CA ARG A 625 18.07 26.67 14.51
C ARG A 625 17.69 26.42 15.97
N HIS A 626 18.27 27.20 16.89
CA HIS A 626 18.11 27.05 18.33
C HIS A 626 16.94 27.82 18.95
N ILE A 627 16.30 28.72 18.18
CA ILE A 627 15.10 29.42 18.63
C ILE A 627 14.04 28.38 19.03
N SER A 628 13.55 28.49 20.25
CA SER A 628 12.59 27.55 20.83
C SER A 628 11.23 28.21 20.90
N VAL A 629 10.18 27.55 20.37
CA VAL A 629 8.82 28.11 20.30
C VAL A 629 7.82 27.21 21.00
N LYS A 630 6.85 27.83 21.67
CA LYS A 630 5.70 27.15 22.29
C LYS A 630 4.67 26.83 21.22
N LEU A 631 4.30 25.56 21.13
CA LEU A 631 3.29 25.10 20.18
C LEU A 631 1.89 25.29 20.74
N VAL A 632 0.96 25.66 19.86
CA VAL A 632 -0.47 25.82 20.18
C VAL A 632 -1.29 25.16 19.08
N PRO A 633 -2.49 24.61 19.39
CA PRO A 633 -3.36 24.04 18.37
C PRO A 633 -3.59 25.03 17.23
N SER A 634 -3.25 24.62 16.02
CA SER A 634 -3.19 25.49 14.85
C SER A 634 -4.25 25.14 13.81
N ARG A 635 -4.72 26.17 13.10
CA ARG A 635 -5.71 26.05 12.02
C ARG A 635 -5.43 27.04 10.90
N VAL A 636 -5.79 26.68 9.68
CA VAL A 636 -5.64 27.54 8.50
C VAL A 636 -6.80 28.53 8.39
N VAL A 637 -6.48 29.76 8.04
CA VAL A 637 -7.46 30.80 7.68
C VAL A 637 -7.01 31.50 6.40
N GLN A 638 -7.92 31.64 5.45
CA GLN A 638 -7.70 32.52 4.30
C GLN A 638 -8.05 33.94 4.71
N CYS A 639 -7.06 34.83 4.69
CA CYS A 639 -7.17 36.18 5.20
C CYS A 639 -7.70 37.14 4.12
N ALA A 640 -8.54 38.10 4.50
CA ALA A 640 -8.96 39.19 3.61
C ALA A 640 -7.90 40.29 3.52
N GLU A 641 -7.16 40.50 4.62
CA GLU A 641 -6.11 41.51 4.74
C GLU A 641 -4.78 41.03 4.14
N ALA A 642 -3.99 41.97 3.62
CA ALA A 642 -2.61 41.73 3.21
C ALA A 642 -1.64 41.94 4.37
N PHE A 643 -0.64 41.07 4.48
CA PHE A 643 0.44 41.18 5.44
C PHE A 643 1.34 42.38 5.14
N GLY A 644 1.70 43.13 6.18
CA GLY A 644 2.53 44.32 6.08
C GLY A 644 2.55 45.13 7.38
N SER A 645 3.10 46.34 7.31
CA SER A 645 3.31 47.18 8.51
C SER A 645 2.01 47.61 9.22
N LEU A 646 0.88 47.56 8.52
CA LEU A 646 -0.45 47.96 9.00
C LEU A 646 -1.36 46.76 9.30
N THR A 647 -0.88 45.52 9.18
CA THR A 647 -1.71 44.35 9.46
C THR A 647 -2.21 44.40 10.90
N PRO A 648 -3.53 44.30 11.13
CA PRO A 648 -4.10 44.36 12.46
C PRO A 648 -3.83 43.07 13.25
N GLN A 649 -4.02 43.13 14.57
CA GLN A 649 -3.97 41.94 15.43
C GLN A 649 -5.13 40.97 15.15
N LEU A 650 -6.31 41.50 14.80
CA LEU A 650 -7.48 40.73 14.39
C LEU A 650 -7.61 40.78 12.87
N ILE A 651 -7.44 39.63 12.23
CA ILE A 651 -7.64 39.45 10.78
C ILE A 651 -8.99 38.80 10.49
N SER A 652 -9.52 39.02 9.30
CA SER A 652 -10.86 38.59 8.91
C SER A 652 -10.79 37.44 7.91
N ASN A 653 -11.74 36.50 7.97
CA ASN A 653 -11.85 35.45 6.96
C ASN A 653 -12.22 36.06 5.60
N LYS A 654 -11.54 35.63 4.53
CA LYS A 654 -11.77 36.06 3.15
C LYS A 654 -13.20 35.82 2.69
N PHE A 655 -13.83 34.72 3.11
CA PHE A 655 -15.18 34.34 2.70
C PHE A 655 -16.26 34.83 3.67
N ASN A 656 -15.89 35.18 4.90
CA ASN A 656 -16.80 35.71 5.91
C ASN A 656 -16.11 36.75 6.81
N GLN A 657 -16.15 38.02 6.40
CA GLN A 657 -15.45 39.09 7.11
C GLN A 657 -15.97 39.38 8.54
N GLN A 658 -17.11 38.82 8.93
CA GLN A 658 -17.60 38.89 10.31
C GLN A 658 -16.80 37.97 11.24
N GLU A 659 -16.23 36.90 10.69
CA GLU A 659 -15.39 35.97 11.42
C GLU A 659 -13.97 36.54 11.53
N LYS A 660 -13.54 36.83 12.76
CA LYS A 660 -12.26 37.46 13.06
C LYS A 660 -11.38 36.58 13.93
N TYR A 661 -10.08 36.58 13.65
CA TYR A 661 -9.09 35.72 14.27
C TYR A 661 -7.93 36.53 14.84
N ASN A 662 -7.56 36.26 16.09
CA ASN A 662 -6.35 36.83 16.70
C ASN A 662 -5.13 35.98 16.35
N TRP A 663 -4.55 36.25 15.19
CA TRP A 663 -3.45 35.43 14.66
C TRP A 663 -2.16 35.48 15.49
N THR A 664 -2.03 36.44 16.40
CA THR A 664 -0.87 36.56 17.29
C THR A 664 -0.91 35.63 18.52
N SER A 665 -2.05 34.97 18.79
CA SER A 665 -2.21 34.13 20.00
C SER A 665 -3.10 32.89 19.81
N SER A 666 -3.78 32.73 18.67
CA SER A 666 -4.79 31.69 18.46
C SER A 666 -4.33 30.50 17.60
N GLY A 667 -3.02 30.34 17.33
CA GLY A 667 -2.52 29.30 16.41
C GLY A 667 -3.00 29.45 14.97
N CYS A 668 -3.43 30.65 14.57
CA CYS A 668 -3.91 30.91 13.21
C CYS A 668 -2.75 30.89 12.21
N ILE A 669 -2.82 29.99 11.23
CA ILE A 669 -1.93 29.97 10.08
C ILE A 669 -2.66 30.69 8.93
N ALA A 670 -2.25 31.93 8.64
CA ALA A 670 -2.94 32.76 7.68
C ALA A 670 -2.33 32.60 6.27
N VAL A 671 -3.17 32.26 5.30
CA VAL A 671 -2.86 32.45 3.88
C VAL A 671 -3.15 33.90 3.55
N ASN A 672 -2.14 34.60 3.05
CA ASN A 672 -2.19 36.04 2.88
C ASN A 672 -3.24 36.47 1.84
N GLY A 673 -3.87 37.62 2.07
CA GLY A 673 -4.71 38.26 1.05
C GLY A 673 -3.87 38.85 -0.08
N ASP A 674 -4.52 39.18 -1.21
CA ASP A 674 -3.84 39.74 -2.38
C ASP A 674 -3.09 41.04 -2.01
N GLY A 675 -1.75 41.04 -2.13
CA GLY A 675 -0.91 42.17 -1.72
C GLY A 675 0.53 42.10 -2.24
N GLU A 676 1.24 43.25 -2.23
CA GLU A 676 2.57 43.39 -2.85
C GLU A 676 3.75 43.06 -1.92
N ALA A 677 3.50 42.72 -0.65
CA ALA A 677 4.56 42.48 0.35
C ALA A 677 5.38 41.19 0.10
N GLY A 678 4.91 40.34 -0.82
CA GLY A 678 5.56 39.07 -1.15
C GLY A 678 5.51 38.03 -0.03
N VAL A 679 4.65 38.21 0.97
CA VAL A 679 4.37 37.18 1.99
C VAL A 679 3.19 36.36 1.49
N ASP A 680 3.31 35.03 1.49
CA ASP A 680 2.24 34.14 1.04
C ASP A 680 1.55 33.49 2.24
N ILE A 681 2.32 33.16 3.29
CA ILE A 681 1.81 32.62 4.55
C ILE A 681 2.42 33.38 5.72
N PHE A 682 1.63 33.66 6.76
CA PHE A 682 2.14 34.20 8.02
C PHE A 682 1.42 33.63 9.24
N PHE A 683 2.14 33.54 10.35
CA PHE A 683 1.59 33.14 11.64
C PHE A 683 2.51 33.58 12.79
N ALA A 684 2.08 33.34 14.03
CA ALA A 684 2.88 33.66 15.20
C ALA A 684 2.84 32.53 16.23
N LEU A 685 3.98 32.33 16.89
CA LEU A 685 4.14 31.49 18.09
C LEU A 685 4.87 32.31 19.16
N ASN A 686 4.90 31.82 20.40
CA ASN A 686 5.68 32.47 21.46
C ASN A 686 7.04 31.81 21.61
N ASP A 687 8.08 32.60 21.80
CA ASP A 687 9.39 32.12 22.22
C ASP A 687 9.28 31.43 23.59
N ALA A 688 9.91 30.28 23.75
CA ALA A 688 9.79 29.46 24.94
C ALA A 688 10.45 30.08 26.18
N VAL A 689 11.48 30.90 25.98
CA VAL A 689 12.31 31.47 27.05
C VAL A 689 11.81 32.86 27.44
N THR A 690 11.57 33.70 26.45
CA THR A 690 11.23 35.12 26.62
C THR A 690 9.73 35.40 26.60
N ASP A 691 8.93 34.44 26.11
CA ASP A 691 7.49 34.62 25.81
C ASP A 691 7.19 35.74 24.80
N ASN A 692 8.22 36.28 24.14
CA ASN A 692 8.07 37.25 23.06
C ASN A 692 7.43 36.58 21.84
N VAL A 693 6.68 37.35 21.07
CA VAL A 693 6.04 36.86 19.84
C VAL A 693 7.11 36.61 18.77
N VAL A 694 7.13 35.41 18.21
CA VAL A 694 7.92 35.03 17.04
C VAL A 694 6.98 34.95 15.85
N VAL A 695 7.12 35.89 14.93
CA VAL A 695 6.34 35.99 13.70
C VAL A 695 7.04 35.21 12.61
N PHE A 696 6.32 34.30 11.97
CA PHE A 696 6.77 33.56 10.81
C PHE A 696 6.16 34.18 9.57
N VAL A 697 6.99 34.44 8.58
CA VAL A 697 6.57 34.80 7.23
C VAL A 697 7.23 33.85 6.25
N ASP A 698 6.43 33.26 5.38
CA ASP A 698 6.86 32.30 4.38
C ASP A 698 6.48 32.85 2.99
N GLN A 699 7.48 32.87 2.11
CA GLN A 699 7.33 33.14 0.70
C GLN A 699 7.60 31.90 -0.13
N ARG A 700 6.64 31.57 -0.98
CA ARG A 700 6.65 30.44 -1.88
C ARG A 700 6.89 30.97 -3.29
N LYS A 701 8.12 30.81 -3.80
CA LYS A 701 8.50 31.37 -5.12
C LYS A 701 8.41 30.40 -6.28
N ARG A 702 7.97 30.99 -7.39
CA ARG A 702 7.74 30.36 -8.70
C ARG A 702 8.22 31.24 -9.86
N GLN A 703 9.28 32.02 -9.66
CA GLN A 703 9.76 32.92 -10.71
C GLN A 703 10.45 32.15 -11.83
N PHE A 704 10.24 32.63 -13.06
CA PHE A 704 10.79 32.04 -14.28
C PHE A 704 12.31 32.20 -14.37
N GLY A 705 13.03 31.08 -14.51
CA GLY A 705 14.48 31.00 -14.65
C GLY A 705 15.22 30.76 -13.33
N LYS A 706 16.37 30.06 -13.43
CA LYS A 706 17.08 29.46 -12.30
C LYS A 706 17.24 30.38 -11.09
N PHE A 707 16.73 29.96 -9.94
CA PHE A 707 16.85 30.69 -8.69
C PHE A 707 18.30 30.74 -8.18
N GLN A 708 18.97 31.88 -8.31
CA GLN A 708 20.36 32.08 -7.86
C GLN A 708 20.43 32.59 -6.41
N PRO A 709 21.53 32.35 -5.67
CA PRO A 709 21.77 32.90 -4.33
C PRO A 709 21.57 34.42 -4.23
N CYS A 710 21.92 35.16 -5.29
CA CYS A 710 21.72 36.62 -5.32
C CYS A 710 20.23 37.00 -5.22
N HIS A 711 19.32 36.16 -5.71
CA HIS A 711 17.88 36.39 -5.61
C HIS A 711 17.37 36.10 -4.20
N ALA A 712 17.90 35.09 -3.50
CA ALA A 712 17.51 34.76 -2.11
C ALA A 712 17.60 35.99 -1.19
N LYS A 713 18.68 36.77 -1.33
CA LYS A 713 18.88 38.02 -0.58
C LYS A 713 17.79 39.05 -0.84
N GLU A 714 17.35 39.20 -2.09
CA GLU A 714 16.28 40.14 -2.46
C GLU A 714 14.93 39.72 -1.86
N TYR A 715 14.62 38.42 -1.92
CA TYR A 715 13.38 37.87 -1.36
C TYR A 715 13.31 37.99 0.16
N LEU A 716 14.37 37.59 0.86
CA LEU A 716 14.47 37.80 2.30
C LEU A 716 14.37 39.29 2.67
N GLY A 717 14.87 40.18 1.80
CA GLY A 717 14.67 41.61 1.92
C GLY A 717 13.20 42.01 1.93
N LYS A 718 12.39 41.50 0.99
CA LYS A 718 10.94 41.76 0.90
C LYS A 718 10.18 41.31 2.15
N LEU A 719 10.61 40.21 2.76
CA LEU A 719 10.03 39.64 3.98
C LEU A 719 10.40 40.37 5.26
N SER A 720 11.10 41.51 5.19
CA SER A 720 11.55 42.24 6.39
C SER A 720 10.49 43.16 7.00
N VAL A 721 9.30 43.23 6.41
CA VAL A 721 8.19 44.06 6.91
C VAL A 721 7.50 43.33 8.07
N CYS A 722 7.36 43.99 9.22
CA CYS A 722 6.62 43.49 10.37
C CYS A 722 5.55 44.51 10.81
N PRO A 723 4.38 44.08 11.32
CA PRO A 723 3.39 44.99 11.89
C PRO A 723 3.97 45.86 13.00
N LYS A 724 3.72 47.18 12.93
CA LYS A 724 4.34 48.16 13.87
C LYS A 724 4.08 47.83 15.34
N PHE A 725 2.90 47.30 15.66
CA PHE A 725 2.53 46.95 17.03
C PHE A 725 3.31 45.75 17.58
N LEU A 726 3.77 44.84 16.71
CA LEU A 726 4.60 43.69 17.08
C LEU A 726 6.05 44.11 17.28
N VAL A 727 6.57 44.96 16.38
CA VAL A 727 7.90 45.57 16.55
C VAL A 727 8.00 46.33 17.87
N ALA A 728 6.98 47.12 18.21
CA ALA A 728 6.93 47.84 19.49
C ALA A 728 6.90 46.93 20.72
N ARG A 729 6.48 45.66 20.56
CA ARG A 729 6.45 44.62 21.61
C ARG A 729 7.71 43.74 21.59
N GLY A 730 8.71 44.05 20.78
CA GLY A 730 9.94 43.26 20.69
C GLY A 730 9.75 41.92 19.97
N ALA A 731 8.78 41.82 19.06
CA ALA A 731 8.58 40.60 18.29
C ALA A 731 9.79 40.26 17.42
N ARG A 732 10.13 38.97 17.34
CA ARG A 732 11.16 38.43 16.45
C ARG A 732 10.51 38.01 15.14
N LEU A 733 11.14 38.29 13.99
CA LEU A 733 10.60 37.98 12.67
C LEU A 733 11.46 36.93 11.97
N VAL A 734 10.92 35.73 11.80
CA VAL A 734 11.56 34.61 11.09
C VAL A 734 11.04 34.55 9.64
N ARG A 735 11.96 34.61 8.68
CA ARG A 735 11.67 34.78 7.25
C ARG A 735 12.05 33.54 6.44
N GLY A 736 11.05 32.90 5.84
CA GLY A 736 11.20 31.70 5.02
C GLY A 736 11.11 32.00 3.53
N VAL A 737 12.00 31.42 2.74
CA VAL A 737 11.81 31.30 1.29
C VAL A 737 11.85 29.83 0.89
N LEU A 738 10.77 29.37 0.25
CA LEU A 738 10.62 27.98 -0.19
C LEU A 738 10.80 27.87 -1.70
N ASN A 739 11.31 26.70 -2.11
CA ASN A 739 11.66 26.35 -3.48
C ASN A 739 12.80 27.19 -4.06
N CYS A 740 13.83 27.42 -3.24
CA CYS A 740 15.12 27.91 -3.74
C CYS A 740 15.83 26.75 -4.47
N ASP A 741 16.52 27.00 -5.59
CA ASP A 741 17.21 26.00 -6.43
C ASP A 741 18.02 24.94 -5.63
N SER A 742 18.41 23.86 -6.31
CA SER A 742 19.24 22.76 -5.82
C SER A 742 20.33 23.18 -4.83
N LEU A 743 20.58 22.30 -3.86
CA LEU A 743 21.54 22.50 -2.77
C LEU A 743 22.92 22.97 -3.25
N SER A 744 23.38 22.49 -4.41
CA SER A 744 24.65 22.88 -5.01
C SER A 744 24.76 24.38 -5.30
N ASN A 745 23.66 25.02 -5.69
CA ASN A 745 23.66 26.43 -6.04
C ASN A 745 23.63 27.32 -4.80
N LEU A 746 23.04 26.83 -3.70
CA LEU A 746 23.02 27.53 -2.41
C LEU A 746 24.21 27.17 -1.51
N ALA A 747 25.07 26.22 -1.88
CA ALA A 747 26.09 25.65 -0.97
C ALA A 747 26.98 26.71 -0.30
N THR A 748 27.28 27.80 -1.01
CA THR A 748 28.10 28.92 -0.55
C THR A 748 27.30 30.09 0.03
N TYR A 749 25.97 30.01 0.04
CA TYR A 749 25.11 31.07 0.59
C TYR A 749 24.95 30.90 2.11
N ASP A 750 25.46 31.87 2.85
CA ASP A 750 25.23 31.99 4.28
C ASP A 750 23.83 32.55 4.52
N VAL A 751 22.94 31.72 5.06
CA VAL A 751 21.58 32.12 5.41
C VAL A 751 21.65 33.08 6.60
N PRO A 752 21.12 34.32 6.49
CA PRO A 752 21.13 35.27 7.59
C PRO A 752 20.38 34.76 8.83
N ASP A 753 20.66 35.36 9.97
CA ASP A 753 19.86 35.08 11.18
C ASP A 753 18.38 35.43 10.96
N ASP A 754 17.54 34.67 11.64
CA ASP A 754 16.08 34.71 11.54
C ASP A 754 15.59 34.47 10.11
N CYS A 755 16.32 33.66 9.35
CA CYS A 755 15.91 33.22 8.03
C CYS A 755 16.02 31.71 7.89
N PHE A 756 15.18 31.14 7.04
CA PHE A 756 15.33 29.78 6.56
C PHE A 756 15.06 29.68 5.06
N LEU A 757 15.78 28.78 4.40
CA LEU A 757 15.59 28.44 2.99
C LEU A 757 15.27 26.96 2.88
N LEU A 758 14.36 26.60 1.97
CA LEU A 758 14.07 25.21 1.65
C LEU A 758 14.22 24.99 0.15
N SER A 759 15.04 24.01 -0.23
CA SER A 759 15.20 23.57 -1.62
C SER A 759 14.34 22.33 -1.93
N PRO A 760 14.05 22.05 -3.22
CA PRO A 760 13.40 20.82 -3.64
C PRO A 760 14.05 19.55 -3.07
N ASP A 761 15.39 19.53 -3.00
CA ASP A 761 16.19 18.38 -2.55
C ASP A 761 15.89 17.97 -1.09
N GLU A 762 15.43 18.92 -0.27
CA GLU A 762 15.14 18.72 1.15
C GLU A 762 13.64 18.48 1.42
N SER A 763 12.81 18.50 0.37
CA SER A 763 11.34 18.40 0.47
C SER A 763 10.88 17.14 1.18
N GLU A 764 11.57 16.01 0.97
CA GLU A 764 11.25 14.76 1.66
C GLU A 764 11.49 14.82 3.16
N GLN A 765 12.60 15.43 3.59
CA GLN A 765 12.93 15.60 5.00
C GLN A 765 11.99 16.59 5.67
N PHE A 766 11.61 17.65 4.94
CA PHE A 766 10.64 18.62 5.41
C PHE A 766 9.25 17.98 5.46
N TYR A 767 8.61 17.70 4.34
CA TYR A 767 7.19 17.29 4.29
C TYR A 767 6.91 15.89 4.86
N GLY A 768 7.93 15.06 5.10
CA GLY A 768 7.73 13.69 5.55
C GLY A 768 6.87 12.92 4.55
N THR A 769 5.88 12.15 5.00
CA THR A 769 5.01 11.39 4.09
C THR A 769 4.24 12.27 3.09
N LEU A 770 4.03 13.56 3.40
CA LEU A 770 3.34 14.49 2.51
C LEU A 770 4.24 15.00 1.36
N ALA A 771 5.51 14.60 1.30
CA ALA A 771 6.34 14.83 0.12
C ALA A 771 5.83 14.08 -1.12
N TYR A 772 5.00 13.05 -0.95
CA TYR A 772 4.29 12.38 -2.05
C TYR A 772 3.02 13.12 -2.50
N HIS A 773 2.63 14.18 -1.78
CA HIS A 773 1.45 14.95 -2.12
C HIS A 773 1.79 15.93 -3.27
N PRO A 774 1.08 15.91 -4.40
CA PRO A 774 1.44 16.70 -5.58
C PRO A 774 1.38 18.23 -5.33
N ALA A 775 0.59 18.69 -4.36
CA ALA A 775 0.58 20.10 -3.97
C ALA A 775 1.79 20.53 -3.12
N CYS A 776 2.74 19.64 -2.78
CA CYS A 776 3.94 20.03 -2.04
C CYS A 776 4.99 20.74 -2.91
N THR A 777 4.87 20.63 -4.23
CA THR A 777 5.77 21.22 -5.23
C THR A 777 5.02 22.24 -6.12
N PRO A 778 5.69 23.32 -6.58
CA PRO A 778 5.16 24.20 -7.63
C PRO A 778 5.29 23.61 -9.05
N SER A 779 5.84 22.41 -9.20
CA SER A 779 5.99 21.74 -10.50
C SER A 779 4.67 21.56 -11.25
N ILE A 780 4.77 21.49 -12.56
CA ILE A 780 3.66 21.34 -13.49
C ILE A 780 3.99 20.23 -14.48
N SER A 781 3.22 19.16 -14.40
CA SER A 781 3.25 18.10 -15.40
C SER A 781 2.81 18.63 -16.77
N VAL A 782 3.76 18.66 -17.70
CA VAL A 782 3.61 19.09 -19.09
C VAL A 782 2.73 18.14 -19.88
N ASN A 783 2.38 16.96 -19.36
CA ASN A 783 1.49 16.01 -20.03
C ASN A 783 0.09 15.99 -19.41
N SER A 784 -0.08 16.33 -18.13
CA SER A 784 -1.38 16.21 -17.45
C SER A 784 -2.01 17.53 -16.96
N ALA A 785 -1.24 18.62 -16.86
CA ALA A 785 -1.72 19.88 -16.28
C ALA A 785 -2.76 20.61 -17.15
N CYS A 786 -3.66 21.37 -16.53
CA CYS A 786 -4.67 22.16 -17.24
C CYS A 786 -4.06 23.32 -18.05
N LYS A 787 -4.82 23.89 -19.01
CA LYS A 787 -4.35 25.02 -19.83
C LYS A 787 -3.78 26.16 -18.98
N THR A 788 -4.49 26.52 -17.92
CA THR A 788 -4.11 27.63 -17.05
C THR A 788 -2.77 27.39 -16.36
N ALA A 789 -2.53 26.17 -15.86
CA ALA A 789 -1.25 25.78 -15.30
C ALA A 789 -0.15 25.81 -16.38
N LEU A 790 -0.39 25.27 -17.58
CA LEU A 790 0.62 25.29 -18.66
C LEU A 790 1.07 26.68 -19.06
N LYS A 791 0.15 27.65 -19.11
CA LYS A 791 0.47 29.04 -19.45
C LYS A 791 1.59 29.61 -18.58
N SER A 792 1.70 29.12 -17.34
CA SER A 792 2.71 29.61 -16.40
C SER A 792 4.10 28.98 -16.59
N LEU A 793 4.23 27.96 -17.45
CA LEU A 793 5.53 27.50 -17.96
C LEU A 793 5.98 28.27 -19.21
N LEU A 794 5.18 29.23 -19.68
CA LEU A 794 5.40 29.90 -20.95
C LEU A 794 5.56 31.41 -20.74
N ARG A 795 6.59 32.00 -21.35
CA ARG A 795 6.84 33.44 -21.33
C ARG A 795 6.69 34.02 -22.74
N GLY A 796 5.85 35.03 -22.88
CA GLY A 796 5.56 35.68 -24.15
C GLY A 796 4.39 36.65 -24.05
N THR A 797 3.84 37.09 -25.18
CA THR A 797 2.59 37.87 -25.17
C THR A 797 1.42 36.98 -24.74
N LEU A 798 0.39 37.56 -24.08
CA LEU A 798 -0.79 36.81 -23.63
C LEU A 798 -1.40 35.92 -24.73
N LYS A 799 -1.45 36.44 -25.96
CA LYS A 799 -1.94 35.70 -27.13
C LYS A 799 -1.02 34.52 -27.50
N ALA A 800 0.28 34.74 -27.59
CA ALA A 800 1.24 33.68 -27.94
C ALA A 800 1.30 32.57 -26.88
N VAL A 801 1.19 32.94 -25.60
CA VAL A 801 1.11 32.01 -24.47
C VAL A 801 -0.16 31.17 -24.54
N ASP A 802 -1.31 31.78 -24.83
CA ASP A 802 -2.58 31.04 -24.97
C ASP A 802 -2.54 30.06 -26.16
N GLU A 803 -2.03 30.51 -27.31
CA GLU A 803 -1.85 29.69 -28.51
C GLU A 803 -0.91 28.51 -28.25
N ALA A 804 0.20 28.74 -27.56
CA ALA A 804 1.17 27.69 -27.25
C ALA A 804 0.63 26.67 -26.24
N ALA A 805 -0.06 27.13 -25.18
CA ALA A 805 -0.70 26.22 -24.23
C ALA A 805 -1.77 25.35 -24.93
N GLU A 806 -2.57 25.91 -25.84
CA GLU A 806 -3.54 25.16 -26.64
C GLU A 806 -2.88 24.16 -27.58
N ALA A 807 -1.77 24.53 -28.21
CA ALA A 807 -1.02 23.64 -29.08
C ALA A 807 -0.42 22.45 -28.32
N ILE A 808 0.11 22.68 -27.10
CA ILE A 808 0.59 21.63 -26.20
C ILE A 808 -0.56 20.69 -25.83
N LEU A 809 -1.72 21.22 -25.44
CA LEU A 809 -2.92 20.42 -25.13
C LEU A 809 -3.38 19.57 -26.31
N THR A 810 -3.38 20.15 -27.51
CA THR A 810 -3.76 19.45 -28.73
C THR A 810 -2.78 18.31 -29.02
N LYS A 811 -1.47 18.56 -28.88
CA LYS A 811 -0.42 17.56 -29.11
C LYS A 811 -0.56 16.37 -28.16
N ARG A 812 -0.91 16.60 -26.89
CA ARG A 812 -1.14 15.51 -25.91
C ARG A 812 -2.29 14.58 -26.29
N ASN A 813 -3.27 15.05 -27.06
CA ASN A 813 -4.43 14.26 -27.45
C ASN A 813 -4.16 13.33 -28.64
N GLU A 814 -2.99 13.43 -29.27
CA GLU A 814 -2.58 12.52 -30.34
C GLU A 814 -2.17 11.15 -29.76
N PRO A 815 -2.31 10.03 -30.51
CA PRO A 815 -1.91 8.70 -30.03
C PRO A 815 -0.41 8.55 -29.70
N SER A 816 0.44 9.37 -30.32
CA SER A 816 1.87 9.55 -29.98
C SER A 816 2.10 10.88 -29.24
N GLY A 817 1.05 11.39 -28.60
CA GLY A 817 1.01 12.68 -27.94
C GLY A 817 1.73 12.69 -26.60
N GLY A 818 2.16 13.88 -26.19
CA GLY A 818 2.96 14.09 -24.98
C GLY A 818 4.38 14.56 -25.30
N PHE A 819 5.13 14.87 -24.24
CA PHE A 819 6.48 15.37 -24.28
C PHE A 819 7.34 14.61 -23.27
N SER A 820 8.50 14.10 -23.69
CA SER A 820 9.36 13.27 -22.84
C SER A 820 10.37 14.09 -22.05
N ASN A 821 10.69 15.29 -22.54
CA ASN A 821 11.66 16.20 -21.94
C ASN A 821 11.43 17.65 -22.42
N SER A 822 12.17 18.58 -21.84
CA SER A 822 12.11 20.01 -22.17
C SER A 822 12.51 20.32 -23.62
N GLU A 823 13.43 19.55 -24.20
CA GLU A 823 13.89 19.75 -25.58
C GLU A 823 12.81 19.36 -26.59
N ASP A 824 11.99 18.35 -26.28
CA ASP A 824 10.83 17.97 -27.09
C ASP A 824 9.83 19.14 -27.18
N VAL A 825 9.54 19.79 -26.03
CA VAL A 825 8.65 20.97 -26.00
C VAL A 825 9.25 22.13 -26.75
N ARG A 826 10.52 22.46 -26.51
CA ARG A 826 11.21 23.55 -27.22
C ARG A 826 11.22 23.32 -28.73
N SER A 827 11.50 22.09 -29.15
CA SER A 827 11.45 21.67 -30.56
C SER A 827 10.05 21.81 -31.14
N PHE A 828 9.01 21.41 -30.40
CA PHE A 828 7.62 21.55 -30.82
C PHE A 828 7.17 23.02 -30.94
N ILE A 829 7.51 23.86 -29.96
CA ILE A 829 7.26 25.31 -29.96
C ILE A 829 7.92 25.95 -31.20
N LYS A 830 9.18 25.59 -31.46
CA LYS A 830 9.94 26.06 -32.63
C LYS A 830 9.32 25.58 -33.94
N PHE A 831 8.94 24.31 -34.02
CA PHE A 831 8.28 23.71 -35.18
C PHE A 831 6.95 24.39 -35.52
N LYS A 832 6.13 24.66 -34.50
CA LYS A 832 4.86 25.41 -34.61
C LYS A 832 5.04 26.91 -34.78
N ARG A 833 6.28 27.43 -34.74
CA ARG A 833 6.64 28.86 -34.84
C ARG A 833 5.95 29.74 -33.78
N LEU A 834 5.74 29.17 -32.59
CA LEU A 834 5.11 29.86 -31.47
C LEU A 834 6.14 30.81 -30.82
N LYS A 835 5.77 32.08 -30.63
CA LYS A 835 6.65 33.12 -30.07
C LYS A 835 6.59 33.14 -28.53
N VAL A 836 7.01 32.03 -27.92
CA VAL A 836 7.09 31.86 -26.47
C VAL A 836 8.40 31.21 -26.07
N ASP A 837 8.92 31.59 -24.91
CA ASP A 837 9.96 30.85 -24.21
C ASP A 837 9.31 29.84 -23.25
N PHE A 838 9.98 28.72 -23.05
CA PHE A 838 9.50 27.64 -22.19
C PHE A 838 10.40 27.50 -20.95
N ASP A 839 9.76 27.54 -19.78
CA ASP A 839 10.36 27.34 -18.47
C ASP A 839 10.43 25.85 -18.14
N ASP A 840 11.63 25.28 -18.16
CA ASP A 840 11.85 23.90 -17.79
C ASP A 840 12.08 23.69 -16.29
N GLU A 841 12.24 24.76 -15.51
CA GLU A 841 12.53 24.66 -14.07
C GLU A 841 11.36 24.08 -13.26
N TYR A 842 10.12 24.43 -13.65
CA TYR A 842 8.89 23.94 -13.02
C TYR A 842 8.19 22.90 -13.88
N ALA A 843 8.84 22.38 -14.93
CA ALA A 843 8.23 21.47 -15.86
C ALA A 843 8.55 20.01 -15.51
N GLU A 844 7.52 19.19 -15.37
CA GLU A 844 7.65 17.75 -15.24
C GLU A 844 7.17 17.07 -16.52
N PHE A 845 8.01 16.19 -17.06
CA PHE A 845 7.73 15.47 -18.31
C PHE A 845 7.46 13.99 -18.09
N GLN A 846 7.72 13.51 -16.88
CA GLN A 846 7.34 12.16 -16.51
C GLN A 846 5.82 12.08 -16.57
N SER A 847 5.42 11.21 -17.47
CA SER A 847 4.08 10.74 -17.72
C SER A 847 3.81 9.70 -16.64
#